data_AF-A0A9W6YFL2-F1
#
_entry.id   AF-A0A9W6YFL2-F1
#
_cell.length_a   1.000
_cell.length_b   1.000
_cell.length_c   1.000
_cell.angle_alpha   90.00
_cell.angle_beta   90.00
_cell.angle_gamma   90.00
#
_symmetry.space_group_name_H-M   'P 1'
#
loop_
_entity.id
_entity.type
_entity.pdbx_description
1 polymer ?
#
loop_
_entity_poly.entity_id
_entity_poly.type
_entity_poly.pdbx_seq_one_letter_code
_entity_poly.pdbx_strand_id
1 'polypeptide(L)'
;MFAYELEGLKRLNIQPIKWGSSYRVKVRGRTGKMVYVSNVSRLINQRLVAKQYNVSIETLEKHLSPDYKADPKYRFYNGTHMESHLYEGVEPSDFYNKLENVLSTQTSAFKINIALGYEVVSKTDPDDTRYFYPNLANTHAITAFKIFIYHRDHALGDSEAVIPKIIRENKHVINFPKTNNKCVFHCIAWHRFQSPKKDPRRIQAQVKEAFKRYCSYEGVKYSLSLFRCFKPIDLLQLDEVEDCFQLGINVYKMDVVSGNVECIRRSDKGYESMDILSFENHALYIKNIDMLQAKYQCPKCEMVFVSAERVKNHKKNQCELVNIESFPAEPTIYKPAQNAIRSLLTKYSIKNADQYIDHFIVYDFEAILKPTATQHGENTVFTNEHIPVSVSVADSLTEEVRCFVNDDPKMLLTDMFRYIGDVSVKIQQYNVGKYKSILQKIINAHGLTGMEVQGVNLGKKYKMSDVESWIKEGKYDSFFHFHSSLGFGKQRSDYGRLKQQIDQVPVFGINSGRYDINLIKKDLFAVIGTDNIKSVIKNPSYMCIATSNIKMLDISNYVPAGTSYDKYLTTYLGGCKCDDKIRCVCGLGKGLFPYEYITAFNVLNHTTIPPKLAFDSKLRGTSISDDDYERVKFVWEYYEMKSIRDLLIWYNNLDVVPFIKAIKAQRELFKRFDLDMFADGVSLPGLSEKVMYQTCFNNLQYPDKKPANAFQFPSKRMSGYKSQDAKAKRKFGMTLEHLNTLLQKQKYLCGLCYCQLTADTASADRINNKLGHIDGNILISCVKCNSARKDMSLGGFRYKNLLEFNSDKLVYSIDREEKDIYAKMKANIAGGPSIIFNRYAKRNETKIRGGKVCKKIIGYDANALYLWALGNEVPCGRLTTVEAYDGIIDDIKADKVFGFLECDISTPENLKQYFGEMTPIFKNVLIDCTNESVIGKHMFDHNEARKQSRAKPARKLIGSYFGEKILIYTPLLKWYLSHGMEITKTYCFIKASSHKAFAPFMEAVSNARREGDVDKSKAMIAEMMKLVGNSAFGRSGMDISKHKEVKYESSDKAIKNKIEHFTFHGLEELNDACEITMKKRRLNNKNPIHLSIAIYQLAKIRMLQFYYDCIDFYFDRSDFQYQEMDTDSAYIAFSCENPFQDCIKPKLRAHFKEHKYDWFPRDYNTEVAKFDRRTPGLFKDEWSGDGMVSLSSKNYICYLPDESYKVKVSAKGIQQGGGRNNGVLNPDGFETVVRDRITLQGTNKGFRLSKETNT
;
A
#
# COMPACT_ATOMS: atom_id res chain seq x y z
N MET A 1 40.88 41.59 36.19
CA MET A 1 41.35 41.26 34.84
C MET A 1 40.73 39.93 34.47
N PHE A 2 40.02 39.87 33.34
CA PHE A 2 39.37 38.66 32.86
C PHE A 2 40.41 37.66 32.30
N ALA A 3 40.05 36.38 32.20
CA ALA A 3 40.98 35.32 31.80
C ALA A 3 41.52 35.52 30.37
N TYR A 4 40.67 35.92 29.42
CA TYR A 4 41.07 36.21 28.03
C TYR A 4 42.01 37.43 27.93
N GLU A 5 41.84 38.44 28.79
CA GLU A 5 42.74 39.60 28.85
C GLU A 5 44.12 39.21 29.39
N LEU A 6 44.16 38.34 30.40
CA LEU A 6 45.40 37.81 30.97
C LEU A 6 46.20 37.02 29.91
N GLU A 7 45.50 36.22 29.11
CA GLU A 7 46.08 35.43 28.04
C GLU A 7 46.51 36.30 26.85
N GLY A 8 45.72 37.34 26.51
CA GLY A 8 46.08 38.36 25.53
C GLY A 8 47.38 39.10 25.88
N LEU A 9 47.54 39.50 27.15
CA LEU A 9 48.79 40.11 27.64
C LEU A 9 49.99 39.16 27.55
N LYS A 10 49.80 37.88 27.93
CA LYS A 10 50.85 36.84 27.82
C LYS A 10 51.28 36.60 26.37
N ARG A 11 50.34 36.62 25.41
CA ARG A 11 50.64 36.47 23.97
C ARG A 11 51.45 37.64 23.41
N LEU A 12 51.33 38.82 24.01
CA LEU A 12 52.15 39.99 23.70
C LEU A 12 53.46 40.03 24.52
N ASN A 13 53.81 38.94 25.22
CA ASN A 13 54.96 38.84 26.12
C ASN A 13 54.99 39.86 27.26
N ILE A 14 53.83 40.43 27.62
CA ILE A 14 53.69 41.33 28.76
C ILE A 14 53.29 40.49 29.96
N GLN A 15 54.18 40.37 30.95
CA GLN A 15 53.97 39.51 32.12
C GLN A 15 53.23 40.25 33.25
N PRO A 16 51.95 39.91 33.53
CA PRO A 16 51.20 40.48 34.63
C PRO A 16 51.51 39.75 35.94
N ILE A 17 51.56 40.50 37.03
CA ILE A 17 51.90 39.98 38.37
C ILE A 17 50.62 39.67 39.14
N LYS A 18 50.58 38.47 39.73
CA LYS A 18 49.45 38.02 40.56
C LYS A 18 49.44 38.80 41.88
N TRP A 19 48.30 39.39 42.23
CA TRP A 19 48.11 40.21 43.42
C TRP A 19 46.78 39.85 44.09
N GLY A 20 46.81 38.90 45.03
CA GLY A 20 45.60 38.29 45.60
C GLY A 20 44.86 37.43 44.57
N SER A 21 43.54 37.58 44.49
CA SER A 21 42.67 36.86 43.53
C SER A 21 42.62 37.49 42.12
N SER A 22 43.46 38.51 41.83
CA SER A 22 43.48 39.21 40.54
C SER A 22 44.91 39.47 40.06
N TYR A 23 45.09 39.93 38.81
CA TYR A 23 46.39 40.21 38.20
C TYR A 23 46.55 41.71 37.91
N ARG A 24 47.78 42.23 38.00
CA ARG A 24 48.12 43.64 37.74
C ARG A 24 49.36 43.75 36.86
N VAL A 25 49.42 44.76 36.00
CA VAL A 25 50.58 45.04 35.15
C VAL A 25 51.39 46.18 35.74
N LYS A 26 52.72 46.00 35.81
CA LYS A 26 53.63 47.03 36.31
C LYS A 26 53.89 48.05 35.21
N VAL A 27 53.62 49.33 35.46
CA VAL A 27 53.77 50.44 34.51
C VAL A 27 54.34 51.68 35.20
N ARG A 28 54.97 52.60 34.45
CA ARG A 28 55.44 53.87 35.00
C ARG A 28 54.31 54.92 34.95
N GLY A 29 53.94 55.47 36.10
CA GLY A 29 52.82 56.42 36.25
C GLY A 29 53.17 57.85 35.80
N ARG A 30 52.18 58.75 35.80
CA ARG A 30 52.33 60.14 35.31
C ARG A 30 53.40 60.97 36.03
N THR A 31 53.74 60.62 37.27
CA THR A 31 54.78 61.29 38.09
C THR A 31 56.17 60.63 37.95
N GLY A 32 56.34 59.67 37.04
CA GLY A 32 57.62 58.98 36.79
C GLY A 32 57.92 57.79 37.72
N LYS A 33 57.11 57.56 38.76
CA LYS A 33 57.25 56.41 39.68
C LYS A 33 56.57 55.14 39.13
N MET A 34 57.09 53.97 39.52
CA MET A 34 56.52 52.67 39.13
C MET A 34 55.24 52.38 39.93
N VAL A 35 54.17 51.99 39.23
CA VAL A 35 52.85 51.69 39.78
C VAL A 35 52.26 50.41 39.15
N TYR A 36 51.26 49.80 39.79
CA TYR A 36 50.62 48.55 39.31
C TYR A 36 49.16 48.80 38.96
N VAL A 37 48.78 48.55 37.70
CA VAL A 37 47.42 48.74 37.20
C VAL A 37 46.66 47.42 37.10
N SER A 38 45.47 47.36 37.69
CA SER A 38 44.64 46.13 37.83
C SER A 38 43.51 45.99 36.81
N ASN A 39 43.09 47.10 36.18
CA ASN A 39 42.01 47.12 35.20
C ASN A 39 42.53 47.61 33.84
N VAL A 40 43.10 46.66 33.08
CA VAL A 40 43.76 46.92 31.79
C VAL A 40 42.75 47.04 30.65
N SER A 41 41.45 46.90 30.91
CA SER A 41 40.38 47.19 29.96
C SER A 41 40.11 48.70 29.81
N ARG A 42 40.59 49.53 30.74
CA ARG A 42 40.47 51.00 30.66
C ARG A 42 41.53 51.57 29.72
N LEU A 43 41.09 52.37 28.73
CA LEU A 43 41.94 53.00 27.70
C LEU A 43 43.15 53.77 28.27
N ILE A 44 42.98 54.46 29.40
CA ILE A 44 44.09 55.20 30.07
C ILE A 44 45.18 54.24 30.57
N ASN A 45 44.80 53.06 31.07
CA ASN A 45 45.73 52.04 31.54
C ASN A 45 46.35 51.28 30.36
N GLN A 46 45.58 51.03 29.30
CA GLN A 46 46.11 50.45 28.06
C GLN A 46 47.20 51.33 27.45
N ARG A 47 47.01 52.65 27.44
CA ARG A 47 48.04 53.60 26.97
C ARG A 47 49.32 53.54 27.82
N LEU A 48 49.19 53.35 29.13
CA LEU A 48 50.36 53.19 30.02
C LEU A 48 51.06 51.84 29.82
N VAL A 49 50.31 50.76 29.56
CA VAL A 49 50.86 49.43 29.27
C VAL A 49 51.51 49.39 27.89
N ALA A 50 50.83 49.86 26.85
CA ALA A 50 51.33 50.01 25.49
C ALA A 50 52.66 50.80 25.47
N LYS A 51 52.71 51.94 26.18
CA LYS A 51 53.92 52.76 26.28
C LYS A 51 55.05 52.10 27.08
N GLN A 52 54.75 51.38 28.16
CA GLN A 52 55.77 50.72 29.01
C GLN A 52 56.42 49.52 28.30
N TYR A 53 55.65 48.78 27.52
CA TYR A 53 56.09 47.54 26.87
C TYR A 53 56.28 47.69 25.35
N ASN A 54 56.22 48.92 24.84
CA ASN A 54 56.48 49.28 23.45
C ASN A 54 55.62 48.52 22.42
N VAL A 55 54.32 48.40 22.70
CA VAL A 55 53.31 47.78 21.81
C VAL A 55 52.30 48.84 21.38
N SER A 56 51.80 48.79 20.13
CA SER A 56 50.78 49.74 19.67
C SER A 56 49.46 49.55 20.41
N ILE A 57 48.68 50.63 20.57
CA ILE A 57 47.40 50.57 21.30
C ILE A 57 46.40 49.64 20.59
N GLU A 58 46.35 49.67 19.26
CA GLU A 58 45.45 48.84 18.44
C GLU A 58 45.82 47.36 18.51
N THR A 59 47.12 47.02 18.54
CA THR A 59 47.57 45.63 18.71
C THR A 59 47.22 45.11 20.10
N LEU A 60 47.36 45.95 21.13
CA LEU A 60 46.98 45.62 22.50
C LEU A 60 45.47 45.41 22.62
N GLU A 61 44.64 46.29 22.07
CA GLU A 61 43.17 46.16 22.09
C GLU A 61 42.69 44.90 21.35
N LYS A 62 43.27 44.61 20.18
CA LYS A 62 42.92 43.41 19.40
C LYS A 62 43.16 42.11 20.18
N HIS A 63 44.29 41.99 20.87
CA HIS A 63 44.64 40.80 21.63
C HIS A 63 43.92 40.69 22.97
N LEU A 64 43.37 41.80 23.48
CA LEU A 64 42.55 41.84 24.68
C LEU A 64 41.05 41.72 24.37
N SER A 65 40.66 41.58 23.09
CA SER A 65 39.26 41.36 22.71
C SER A 65 38.80 39.92 23.01
N PRO A 66 37.60 39.72 23.57
CA PRO A 66 37.02 38.38 23.81
C PRO A 66 36.93 37.53 22.54
N ASP A 67 36.76 38.16 21.37
CA ASP A 67 36.46 37.48 20.10
C ASP A 67 37.71 37.07 19.31
N TYR A 68 38.92 37.33 19.83
CA TYR A 68 40.15 37.17 19.05
C TYR A 68 40.55 35.71 18.75
N LYS A 69 39.90 34.69 19.35
CA LYS A 69 39.99 33.27 18.90
C LYS A 69 38.77 32.42 19.32
N ALA A 70 37.78 32.24 18.43
CA ALA A 70 36.89 31.07 18.45
C ALA A 70 37.28 30.15 17.27
N ASP A 71 37.76 28.93 17.55
CA ASP A 71 38.02 27.91 16.53
C ASP A 71 36.66 27.34 16.05
N PRO A 72 36.28 27.50 14.77
CA PRO A 72 34.98 27.04 14.27
C PRO A 72 34.80 25.52 14.30
N LYS A 73 35.87 24.74 14.52
CA LYS A 73 35.83 23.27 14.61
C LYS A 73 35.89 22.72 16.04
N TYR A 74 35.82 23.60 17.05
CA TYR A 74 35.74 23.23 18.45
C TYR A 74 34.32 23.40 18.98
N ARG A 75 33.77 22.36 19.61
CA ARG A 75 32.48 22.41 20.29
C ARG A 75 32.61 21.93 21.73
N PHE A 76 32.19 22.77 22.68
CA PHE A 76 32.15 22.46 24.09
C PHE A 76 30.72 22.24 24.56
N TYR A 77 30.49 21.15 25.29
CA TYR A 77 29.20 20.85 25.90
C TYR A 77 29.40 20.64 27.40
N ASN A 78 28.78 21.49 28.21
CA ASN A 78 28.86 21.42 29.66
C ASN A 78 27.61 20.75 30.23
N GLY A 79 27.80 19.74 31.10
CA GLY A 79 26.74 19.02 31.79
C GLY A 79 27.04 18.85 33.28
N THR A 80 26.02 18.55 34.09
CA THR A 80 26.09 18.59 35.56
C THR A 80 27.10 17.61 36.19
N HIS A 81 27.43 16.51 35.49
CA HIS A 81 28.36 15.47 35.96
C HIS A 81 29.41 15.07 34.91
N MET A 82 29.36 15.68 33.73
CA MET A 82 30.23 15.38 32.60
C MET A 82 30.30 16.61 31.70
N GLU A 83 31.51 16.99 31.31
CA GLU A 83 31.73 17.95 30.23
C GLU A 83 32.39 17.24 29.03
N SER A 84 32.12 17.73 27.83
CA SER A 84 32.69 17.18 26.61
C SER A 84 33.26 18.24 25.70
N HIS A 85 34.47 17.97 25.22
CA HIS A 85 35.25 18.83 24.35
C HIS A 85 35.46 18.10 23.03
N LEU A 86 34.82 18.58 21.96
CA LEU A 86 34.91 18.00 20.62
C LEU A 86 35.79 18.90 19.75
N TYR A 87 36.83 18.31 19.17
CA TYR A 87 37.64 18.95 18.13
C TYR A 87 37.52 18.16 16.83
N GLU A 88 37.02 18.81 15.78
CA GLU A 88 36.83 18.23 14.45
C GLU A 88 37.97 18.68 13.49
N GLY A 89 38.44 17.80 12.60
CA GLY A 89 39.46 18.12 11.59
C GLY A 89 40.80 18.57 12.18
N VAL A 90 41.35 17.78 13.10
CA VAL A 90 42.59 18.09 13.84
C VAL A 90 43.78 17.37 13.21
N GLU A 91 44.87 18.10 12.92
CA GLU A 91 46.14 17.50 12.52
C GLU A 91 46.76 16.69 13.67
N PRO A 92 47.32 15.49 13.43
CA PRO A 92 47.87 14.62 14.48
C PRO A 92 48.89 15.30 15.39
N SER A 93 49.66 16.27 14.88
CA SER A 93 50.65 17.05 15.64
C SER A 93 50.02 17.97 16.70
N ASP A 94 48.75 18.34 16.55
CA ASP A 94 48.05 19.27 17.44
C ASP A 94 47.25 18.57 18.53
N PHE A 95 47.12 17.24 18.47
CA PHE A 95 46.35 16.44 19.42
C PHE A 95 46.79 16.68 20.87
N TYR A 96 48.09 16.55 21.15
CA TYR A 96 48.63 16.69 22.49
C TYR A 96 48.49 18.12 23.03
N ASN A 97 48.72 19.13 22.20
CA ASN A 97 48.57 20.54 22.59
C ASN A 97 47.12 20.90 22.91
N LYS A 98 46.15 20.38 22.12
CA LYS A 98 44.71 20.60 22.35
C LYS A 98 44.21 19.84 23.57
N LEU A 99 44.72 18.62 23.80
CA LEU A 99 44.45 17.85 25.01
C LEU A 99 45.01 18.56 26.25
N GLU A 100 46.25 19.04 26.20
CA GLU A 100 46.89 19.79 27.30
C GLU A 100 46.14 21.08 27.64
N ASN A 101 45.64 21.81 26.64
CA ASN A 101 44.78 22.98 26.86
C ASN A 101 43.48 22.65 27.61
N VAL A 102 42.87 21.49 27.36
CA VAL A 102 41.65 21.06 28.06
C VAL A 102 41.96 20.55 29.47
N LEU A 103 43.10 19.88 29.67
CA LEU A 103 43.50 19.34 30.97
C LEU A 103 44.03 20.40 31.93
N SER A 104 44.74 21.41 31.41
CA SER A 104 45.33 22.49 32.21
C SER A 104 44.31 23.45 32.79
N THR A 105 43.06 23.43 32.31
CA THR A 105 41.95 24.24 32.85
C THR A 105 41.16 23.54 33.96
N GLN A 106 41.47 22.28 34.29
CA GLN A 106 40.72 21.50 35.28
C GLN A 106 41.28 21.66 36.69
N THR A 107 40.41 21.77 37.69
CA THR A 107 40.78 22.05 39.09
C THR A 107 40.48 20.92 40.09
N SER A 108 39.91 19.79 39.64
CA SER A 108 39.38 18.68 40.47
C SER A 108 39.95 17.32 40.02
N ALA A 109 39.72 16.20 40.72
CA ALA A 109 40.09 14.86 40.23
C ALA A 109 39.01 14.29 39.28
N PHE A 110 39.41 13.77 38.10
CA PHE A 110 38.49 13.34 37.02
C PHE A 110 38.90 11.99 36.39
N LYS A 111 37.93 11.25 35.84
CA LYS A 111 38.21 10.20 34.83
C LYS A 111 38.06 10.85 33.45
N ILE A 112 39.06 10.68 32.59
CA ILE A 112 39.03 11.20 31.22
C ILE A 112 38.84 10.02 30.28
N ASN A 113 37.77 10.06 29.48
CA ASN A 113 37.63 9.16 28.34
C ASN A 113 37.84 9.96 27.06
N ILE A 114 38.76 9.50 26.21
CA ILE A 114 39.02 10.13 24.92
C ILE A 114 38.50 9.19 23.83
N ALA A 115 37.51 9.65 23.07
CA ALA A 115 37.04 8.97 21.87
C ALA A 115 37.74 9.57 20.66
N LEU A 116 38.54 8.76 19.96
CA LEU A 116 39.23 9.16 18.73
C LEU A 116 38.36 8.79 17.52
N GLY A 117 38.16 9.75 16.62
CA GLY A 117 37.73 9.53 15.25
C GLY A 117 38.95 9.29 14.36
N TYR A 118 38.90 8.28 13.52
CA TYR A 118 40.00 7.87 12.64
C TYR A 118 39.48 7.62 11.23
N GLU A 119 40.34 7.87 10.24
CA GLU A 119 40.13 7.39 8.88
C GLU A 119 40.76 6.01 8.70
N VAL A 120 40.00 5.11 8.07
CA VAL A 120 40.41 3.75 7.75
C VAL A 120 40.73 3.72 6.27
N VAL A 121 41.94 3.31 5.92
CA VAL A 121 42.37 3.20 4.52
C VAL A 121 42.98 1.81 4.31
N SER A 122 42.55 1.12 3.26
CA SER A 122 43.15 -0.15 2.87
C SER A 122 44.60 0.10 2.40
N LYS A 123 45.58 -0.58 3.02
CA LYS A 123 47.00 -0.42 2.66
C LYS A 123 47.35 -0.94 1.26
N THR A 124 46.45 -1.69 0.63
CA THR A 124 46.67 -2.28 -0.71
C THR A 124 45.87 -1.59 -1.81
N ASP A 125 44.85 -0.79 -1.47
CA ASP A 125 44.01 -0.09 -2.44
C ASP A 125 43.34 1.14 -1.79
N PRO A 126 43.72 2.38 -2.15
CA PRO A 126 43.17 3.61 -1.57
C PRO A 126 41.66 3.83 -1.83
N ASP A 127 41.06 3.15 -2.81
CA ASP A 127 39.68 3.39 -3.26
C ASP A 127 38.65 2.34 -2.72
N ASP A 128 39.09 1.37 -1.90
CA ASP A 128 38.21 0.34 -1.32
C ASP A 128 37.43 0.86 -0.07
N THR A 129 36.12 1.07 -0.22
CA THR A 129 35.22 1.66 0.81
C THR A 129 34.42 0.63 1.62
N ARG A 130 34.83 -0.65 1.63
CA ARG A 130 34.17 -1.66 2.49
C ARG A 130 34.38 -1.36 3.98
N TYR A 131 33.34 -1.58 4.79
CA TYR A 131 33.40 -1.41 6.26
C TYR A 131 34.42 -2.38 6.86
N PHE A 132 35.55 -1.85 7.35
CA PHE A 132 36.47 -2.59 8.20
C PHE A 132 36.17 -2.27 9.67
N TYR A 133 36.20 -3.29 10.52
CA TYR A 133 36.27 -3.03 11.96
C TYR A 133 37.64 -2.44 12.30
N PRO A 134 37.69 -1.44 13.20
CA PRO A 134 38.93 -0.76 13.53
C PRO A 134 39.88 -1.72 14.25
N ASN A 135 41.11 -1.85 13.75
CA ASN A 135 42.21 -2.47 14.49
C ASN A 135 43.53 -1.77 14.12
N LEU A 136 44.57 -1.95 14.94
CA LEU A 136 45.86 -1.26 14.82
C LEU A 136 46.58 -1.44 13.46
N ALA A 137 46.22 -2.44 12.66
CA ALA A 137 46.81 -2.68 11.35
C ALA A 137 46.18 -1.82 10.23
N ASN A 138 45.01 -1.22 10.46
CA ASN A 138 44.13 -0.65 9.41
C ASN A 138 43.83 0.86 9.57
N THR A 139 44.34 1.52 10.60
CA THR A 139 44.08 2.94 10.94
C THR A 139 45.31 3.80 10.67
N HIS A 140 45.15 4.95 9.98
CA HIS A 140 46.31 5.75 9.52
C HIS A 140 46.39 7.19 10.04
N ALA A 141 45.28 7.84 10.44
CA ALA A 141 45.29 9.19 11.01
C ALA A 141 44.08 9.47 11.93
N ILE A 142 44.28 10.26 13.00
CA ILE A 142 43.22 10.78 13.88
C ILE A 142 42.61 12.01 13.20
N THR A 143 41.32 11.98 12.86
CA THR A 143 40.65 13.06 12.11
C THR A 143 39.76 13.95 12.99
N ALA A 144 39.34 13.42 14.13
CA ALA A 144 38.62 14.15 15.17
C ALA A 144 38.87 13.48 16.51
N PHE A 145 38.67 14.19 17.60
CA PHE A 145 38.58 13.52 18.89
C PHE A 145 37.65 14.27 19.84
N LYS A 146 37.02 13.49 20.70
CA LYS A 146 36.11 13.97 21.73
C LYS A 146 36.64 13.54 23.09
N ILE A 147 36.95 14.52 23.93
CA ILE A 147 37.33 14.32 25.31
C ILE A 147 36.07 14.40 26.15
N PHE A 148 35.81 13.37 26.95
CA PHE A 148 34.81 13.38 28.01
C PHE A 148 35.51 13.48 29.35
N ILE A 149 35.15 14.49 30.14
CA ILE A 149 35.66 14.71 31.48
C ILE A 149 34.51 14.51 32.44
N TYR A 150 34.64 13.50 33.29
CA TYR A 150 33.64 13.19 34.31
C TYR A 150 34.08 13.80 35.64
N HIS A 151 33.30 14.75 36.15
CA HIS A 151 33.50 15.39 37.45
C HIS A 151 33.10 14.42 38.58
N ARG A 152 33.90 14.26 39.65
CA ARG A 152 33.69 13.23 40.69
C ARG A 152 33.54 13.77 42.11
N ASP A 153 32.53 13.21 42.79
CA ASP A 153 32.42 12.98 44.24
C ASP A 153 31.25 12.00 44.52
N HIS A 154 31.22 10.80 43.90
CA HIS A 154 30.10 9.84 44.02
C HIS A 154 30.55 8.53 44.68
N ALA A 155 30.85 8.61 45.98
CA ALA A 155 31.33 7.48 46.78
C ALA A 155 30.19 6.69 47.42
N LEU A 156 30.17 5.37 47.23
CA LEU A 156 29.16 4.47 47.74
C LEU A 156 29.55 3.96 49.14
N GLY A 157 28.82 4.41 50.15
CA GLY A 157 29.05 4.01 51.54
C GLY A 157 28.12 4.65 52.58
N ASP A 158 27.34 5.67 52.21
CA ASP A 158 26.53 6.40 53.18
C ASP A 158 25.49 5.48 53.83
N SER A 159 25.62 5.28 55.14
CA SER A 159 24.78 4.37 55.90
C SER A 159 23.59 5.06 56.55
N GLU A 160 23.46 6.38 56.38
CA GLU A 160 22.36 7.21 56.87
C GLU A 160 21.33 7.59 55.79
N ALA A 161 21.56 7.20 54.53
CA ALA A 161 20.67 7.48 53.40
C ALA A 161 19.23 6.99 53.64
N VAL A 162 18.24 7.88 53.45
CA VAL A 162 16.82 7.59 53.68
C VAL A 162 16.17 7.10 52.40
N ILE A 163 16.05 5.77 52.25
CA ILE A 163 15.53 5.16 51.03
C ILE A 163 14.02 5.46 50.82
N PRO A 164 13.62 6.12 49.71
CA PRO A 164 12.23 6.46 49.42
C PRO A 164 11.31 5.26 49.32
N LYS A 165 10.00 5.47 49.59
CA LYS A 165 8.97 4.42 49.56
C LYS A 165 8.97 3.61 48.26
N ILE A 166 9.12 4.28 47.10
CA ILE A 166 9.14 3.66 45.76
C ILE A 166 10.30 2.66 45.56
N ILE A 167 11.47 2.90 46.17
CA ILE A 167 12.60 1.97 46.14
C ILE A 167 12.43 0.90 47.23
N ARG A 168 12.05 1.32 48.44
CA ARG A 168 11.94 0.45 49.63
C ARG A 168 10.89 -0.65 49.46
N GLU A 169 9.77 -0.36 48.81
CA GLU A 169 8.69 -1.34 48.55
C GLU A 169 8.91 -2.15 47.27
N ASN A 170 9.93 -1.83 46.47
CA ASN A 170 10.22 -2.56 45.25
C ASN A 170 10.85 -3.94 45.56
N LYS A 171 10.08 -5.01 45.34
CA LYS A 171 10.51 -6.40 45.59
C LYS A 171 11.74 -6.84 44.80
N HIS A 172 12.10 -6.11 43.74
CA HIS A 172 13.25 -6.37 42.87
C HIS A 172 14.52 -5.62 43.29
N VAL A 173 14.46 -4.79 44.34
CA VAL A 173 15.62 -4.14 44.96
C VAL A 173 15.78 -4.67 46.38
N ILE A 174 17.02 -4.79 46.85
CA ILE A 174 17.33 -5.20 48.22
C ILE A 174 18.15 -4.11 48.89
N ASN A 175 17.60 -3.59 49.97
CA ASN A 175 18.30 -2.64 50.83
C ASN A 175 19.02 -3.37 51.97
N PHE A 176 20.25 -2.94 52.26
CA PHE A 176 21.02 -3.40 53.41
C PHE A 176 21.11 -2.26 54.45
N PRO A 177 20.53 -2.42 55.65
CA PRO A 177 20.61 -1.39 56.69
C PRO A 177 21.96 -1.43 57.42
N LYS A 178 22.44 -0.28 57.91
CA LYS A 178 23.63 -0.13 58.79
C LYS A 178 24.92 -0.74 58.21
N THR A 179 25.25 -0.38 56.96
CA THR A 179 26.40 -0.99 56.25
C THR A 179 27.76 -0.44 56.68
N ASN A 180 27.81 0.69 57.39
CA ASN A 180 29.00 1.40 57.84
C ASN A 180 30.05 1.54 56.73
N ASN A 181 29.71 2.22 55.62
CA ASN A 181 30.56 2.44 54.44
C ASN A 181 30.84 1.21 53.57
N LYS A 182 30.11 0.11 53.75
CA LYS A 182 30.38 -1.17 53.07
C LYS A 182 29.21 -1.67 52.22
N CYS A 183 28.31 -0.79 51.78
CA CYS A 183 27.12 -1.19 51.02
C CYS A 183 27.45 -1.97 49.73
N VAL A 184 28.56 -1.63 49.05
CA VAL A 184 29.07 -2.39 47.90
C VAL A 184 29.45 -3.83 48.30
N PHE A 185 30.17 -4.02 49.40
CA PHE A 185 30.50 -5.37 49.89
C PHE A 185 29.27 -6.16 50.33
N HIS A 186 28.21 -5.49 50.82
CA HIS A 186 26.93 -6.16 51.10
C HIS A 186 26.27 -6.66 49.81
N CYS A 187 26.31 -5.89 48.73
CA CYS A 187 25.82 -6.32 47.42
C CYS A 187 26.63 -7.53 46.90
N ILE A 188 27.98 -7.47 46.97
CA ILE A 188 28.87 -8.56 46.54
C ILE A 188 28.61 -9.83 47.35
N ALA A 189 28.55 -9.72 48.67
CA ALA A 189 28.27 -10.85 49.55
C ALA A 189 26.89 -11.45 49.23
N TRP A 190 25.88 -10.60 48.98
CA TRP A 190 24.52 -11.05 48.66
C TRP A 190 24.42 -11.79 47.33
N HIS A 191 25.12 -11.29 46.32
CA HIS A 191 25.20 -11.89 45.00
C HIS A 191 25.81 -13.30 45.08
N ARG A 192 26.91 -13.45 45.82
CA ARG A 192 27.69 -14.70 45.89
C ARG A 192 27.18 -15.73 46.88
N PHE A 193 26.46 -15.32 47.91
CA PHE A 193 25.92 -16.27 48.88
C PHE A 193 24.78 -17.08 48.23
N GLN A 194 24.79 -18.42 48.28
CA GLN A 194 23.72 -19.25 47.71
C GLN A 194 23.05 -20.11 48.79
N SER A 195 22.24 -19.49 49.66
CA SER A 195 21.45 -20.21 50.69
C SER A 195 19.95 -20.01 50.51
N PRO A 196 19.11 -21.03 50.74
CA PRO A 196 17.65 -20.91 50.67
C PRO A 196 17.01 -20.05 51.77
N LYS A 197 17.75 -19.68 52.84
CA LYS A 197 17.29 -18.76 53.92
C LYS A 197 18.06 -17.42 53.93
N LYS A 198 18.15 -16.76 52.77
CA LYS A 198 18.78 -15.43 52.60
C LYS A 198 18.01 -14.33 53.36
N ASP A 199 18.53 -13.83 54.47
CA ASP A 199 18.04 -12.61 55.16
C ASP A 199 19.11 -11.49 55.05
N PRO A 200 18.80 -10.32 54.46
CA PRO A 200 19.75 -9.20 54.32
C PRO A 200 20.35 -8.74 55.66
N ARG A 201 19.66 -8.97 56.78
CA ARG A 201 20.12 -8.60 58.12
C ARG A 201 21.16 -9.55 58.70
N ARG A 202 21.33 -10.74 58.11
CA ARG A 202 22.22 -11.81 58.63
C ARG A 202 23.48 -12.05 57.78
N ILE A 203 23.78 -11.18 56.82
CA ILE A 203 24.89 -11.36 55.86
C ILE A 203 26.26 -10.84 56.34
N GLN A 204 26.35 -10.31 57.55
CA GLN A 204 27.55 -9.66 58.07
C GLN A 204 28.79 -10.55 58.08
N ALA A 205 28.64 -11.86 58.29
CA ALA A 205 29.75 -12.82 58.26
C ALA A 205 30.37 -12.89 56.86
N GLN A 206 29.54 -13.01 55.82
CA GLN A 206 29.96 -13.07 54.42
C GLN A 206 30.52 -11.74 53.93
N VAL A 207 30.00 -10.61 54.43
CA VAL A 207 30.57 -9.28 54.16
C VAL A 207 31.98 -9.18 54.74
N LYS A 208 32.20 -9.70 55.96
CA LYS A 208 33.54 -9.73 56.57
C LYS A 208 34.51 -10.62 55.79
N GLU A 209 34.04 -11.74 55.23
CA GLU A 209 34.84 -12.60 54.34
C GLU A 209 35.18 -11.91 53.02
N ALA A 210 34.20 -11.29 52.37
CA ALA A 210 34.43 -10.51 51.16
C ALA A 210 35.44 -9.39 51.41
N PHE A 211 35.33 -8.69 52.53
CA PHE A 211 36.28 -7.64 52.90
C PHE A 211 37.69 -8.17 53.18
N LYS A 212 37.82 -9.32 53.86
CA LYS A 212 39.14 -9.97 54.06
C LYS A 212 39.80 -10.32 52.74
N ARG A 213 39.01 -10.82 51.77
CA ARG A 213 39.50 -11.11 50.41
C ARG A 213 39.98 -9.83 49.73
N TYR A 214 39.22 -8.74 49.83
CA TYR A 214 39.65 -7.44 49.31
C TYR A 214 40.95 -6.96 49.97
N CYS A 215 41.07 -7.00 51.29
CA CYS A 215 42.34 -6.68 51.97
C CYS A 215 43.52 -7.52 51.47
N SER A 216 43.30 -8.83 51.26
CA SER A 216 44.35 -9.72 50.73
C SER A 216 44.75 -9.37 49.30
N TYR A 217 43.82 -8.92 48.46
CA TYR A 217 44.08 -8.51 47.08
C TYR A 217 44.89 -7.20 47.04
N GLU A 218 44.52 -6.23 47.89
CA GLU A 218 45.23 -4.95 48.05
C GLU A 218 46.59 -5.07 48.76
N GLY A 219 47.00 -6.28 49.17
CA GLY A 219 48.25 -6.48 49.92
C GLY A 219 48.22 -5.92 51.36
N VAL A 220 47.04 -5.62 51.91
CA VAL A 220 46.87 -5.03 53.25
C VAL A 220 46.45 -6.10 54.27
N LYS A 221 47.11 -6.15 55.43
CA LYS A 221 46.73 -7.08 56.50
C LYS A 221 45.40 -6.68 57.12
N TYR A 222 44.43 -7.59 57.09
CA TYR A 222 43.12 -7.39 57.71
C TYR A 222 43.24 -7.07 59.22
N SER A 223 42.55 -6.04 59.68
CA SER A 223 42.34 -5.75 61.11
C SER A 223 40.89 -5.33 61.38
N LEU A 224 40.42 -5.52 62.62
CA LEU A 224 39.07 -5.14 63.01
C LEU A 224 38.88 -3.61 62.98
N SER A 225 39.95 -2.85 63.25
CA SER A 225 39.99 -1.39 63.13
C SER A 225 39.79 -0.95 61.67
N LEU A 226 40.54 -1.55 60.74
CA LEU A 226 40.42 -1.27 59.30
C LEU A 226 39.01 -1.62 58.78
N PHE A 227 38.45 -2.74 59.23
CA PHE A 227 37.06 -3.08 58.89
C PHE A 227 36.10 -2.02 59.45
N ARG A 228 36.23 -1.58 60.70
CA ARG A 228 35.29 -0.60 61.28
C ARG A 228 35.37 0.77 60.61
N CYS A 229 36.57 1.25 60.29
CA CYS A 229 36.82 2.61 59.78
C CYS A 229 37.02 2.67 58.26
N PHE A 230 36.52 1.68 57.50
CA PHE A 230 36.63 1.66 56.05
C PHE A 230 35.92 2.85 55.40
N LYS A 231 36.52 3.42 54.35
CA LYS A 231 35.97 4.57 53.63
C LYS A 231 34.98 4.12 52.54
N PRO A 232 33.98 4.93 52.17
CA PRO A 232 33.12 4.68 51.02
C PRO A 232 33.92 4.40 49.74
N ILE A 233 33.41 3.54 48.86
CA ILE A 233 34.07 3.16 47.60
C ILE A 233 33.60 4.12 46.51
N ASP A 234 34.53 4.88 45.92
CA ASP A 234 34.21 5.67 44.73
C ASP A 234 33.95 4.76 43.53
N LEU A 235 33.07 5.19 42.61
CA LEU A 235 32.80 4.47 41.37
C LEU A 235 34.08 4.13 40.56
N LEU A 236 35.19 4.87 40.75
CA LEU A 236 36.50 4.62 40.13
C LEU A 236 37.17 3.37 40.68
N GLN A 237 37.02 3.15 41.97
CA GLN A 237 37.64 2.04 42.69
C GLN A 237 36.89 0.73 42.44
N LEU A 238 35.74 0.79 41.76
CA LEU A 238 35.02 -0.41 41.37
C LEU A 238 35.84 -1.27 40.38
N ASP A 239 36.69 -0.70 39.54
CA ASP A 239 37.50 -1.49 38.59
C ASP A 239 38.42 -2.48 39.35
N GLU A 240 39.03 -2.03 40.45
CA GLU A 240 39.87 -2.85 41.36
C GLU A 240 39.03 -3.89 42.12
N VAL A 241 37.84 -3.50 42.58
CA VAL A 241 36.89 -4.40 43.24
C VAL A 241 36.42 -5.49 42.27
N GLU A 242 36.12 -5.14 41.01
CA GLU A 242 35.71 -6.07 39.96
C GLU A 242 36.79 -7.11 39.69
N ASP A 243 38.06 -6.69 39.61
CA ASP A 243 39.20 -7.60 39.43
C ASP A 243 39.44 -8.49 40.67
N CYS A 244 39.38 -7.93 41.88
CA CYS A 244 39.51 -8.68 43.13
C CYS A 244 38.50 -9.83 43.24
N PHE A 245 37.25 -9.54 42.87
CA PHE A 245 36.19 -10.53 42.96
C PHE A 245 36.05 -11.37 41.69
N GLN A 246 36.48 -10.91 40.51
CA GLN A 246 36.12 -11.48 39.20
C GLN A 246 34.59 -11.38 38.98
N LEU A 247 34.06 -10.16 39.09
CA LEU A 247 32.62 -9.86 38.98
C LEU A 247 32.46 -8.46 38.40
N GLY A 248 31.70 -8.29 37.31
CA GLY A 248 31.38 -6.96 36.77
C GLY A 248 30.27 -6.29 37.59
N ILE A 249 30.35 -4.98 37.85
CA ILE A 249 29.42 -4.25 38.72
C ILE A 249 28.76 -3.12 37.92
N ASN A 250 27.55 -3.33 37.41
CA ASN A 250 26.81 -2.26 36.76
C ASN A 250 26.11 -1.40 37.82
N VAL A 251 26.20 -0.08 37.70
CA VAL A 251 25.60 0.88 38.62
C VAL A 251 24.50 1.64 37.91
N TYR A 252 23.31 1.62 38.50
CA TYR A 252 22.13 2.31 38.01
C TYR A 252 21.70 3.39 39.01
N LYS A 253 20.99 4.40 38.55
CA LYS A 253 20.34 5.43 39.36
C LYS A 253 18.86 5.48 38.97
N MET A 254 17.98 5.71 39.94
CA MET A 254 16.54 5.86 39.66
C MET A 254 16.10 7.28 40.00
N ASP A 255 15.39 7.90 39.06
CA ASP A 255 14.68 9.14 39.30
C ASP A 255 13.40 8.84 40.10
N VAL A 256 13.29 9.41 41.31
CA VAL A 256 12.22 9.09 42.26
C VAL A 256 10.85 9.62 41.82
N VAL A 257 10.83 10.64 40.95
CA VAL A 257 9.59 11.30 40.48
C VAL A 257 8.98 10.56 39.28
N SER A 258 9.82 10.22 38.30
CA SER A 258 9.42 9.55 37.05
C SER A 258 9.50 8.03 37.10
N GLY A 259 10.27 7.47 38.04
CA GLY A 259 10.55 6.04 38.13
C GLY A 259 11.52 5.53 37.05
N ASN A 260 12.12 6.43 36.27
CA ASN A 260 13.08 6.05 35.23
C ASN A 260 14.40 5.60 35.85
N VAL A 261 14.98 4.54 35.29
CA VAL A 261 16.25 3.95 35.74
C VAL A 261 17.30 4.16 34.66
N GLU A 262 18.39 4.85 35.01
CA GLU A 262 19.51 5.15 34.14
C GLU A 262 20.75 4.35 34.58
N CYS A 263 21.52 3.82 33.63
CA CYS A 263 22.81 3.18 33.92
C CYS A 263 23.89 4.27 33.97
N ILE A 264 24.48 4.48 35.14
CA ILE A 264 25.52 5.51 35.36
C ILE A 264 26.94 4.96 35.28
N ARG A 265 27.10 3.64 35.41
CA ARG A 265 28.37 2.93 35.16
C ARG A 265 28.05 1.53 34.66
N ARG A 266 28.73 1.10 33.59
CA ARG A 266 28.71 -0.28 33.10
C ARG A 266 30.12 -0.85 33.20
N SER A 267 30.25 -2.08 33.69
CA SER A 267 31.55 -2.76 33.70
C SER A 267 31.96 -3.08 32.25
N ASP A 268 33.24 -2.91 31.94
CA ASP A 268 33.87 -3.33 30.67
C ASP A 268 34.58 -4.69 30.80
N LYS A 269 34.54 -5.29 31.99
CA LYS A 269 35.15 -6.59 32.29
C LYS A 269 34.24 -7.73 31.81
N GLY A 270 34.81 -8.76 31.19
CA GLY A 270 34.08 -9.95 30.69
C GLY A 270 33.62 -10.94 31.77
N TYR A 271 33.46 -10.50 33.01
CA TYR A 271 33.03 -11.34 34.14
C TYR A 271 31.49 -11.46 34.21
N GLU A 272 31.00 -12.39 35.03
CA GLU A 272 29.58 -12.38 35.43
C GLU A 272 29.23 -11.04 36.08
N SER A 273 28.08 -10.46 35.72
CA SER A 273 27.70 -9.11 36.16
C SER A 273 26.67 -9.09 37.28
N MET A 274 26.89 -8.23 38.26
CA MET A 274 25.94 -7.81 39.27
C MET A 274 25.43 -6.40 38.98
N ASP A 275 24.14 -6.18 39.18
CA ASP A 275 23.53 -4.85 39.05
C ASP A 275 23.27 -4.25 40.45
N ILE A 276 23.70 -3.01 40.67
CA ILE A 276 23.43 -2.23 41.88
C ILE A 276 22.69 -0.94 41.56
N LEU A 277 21.79 -0.53 42.45
CA LEU A 277 21.10 0.75 42.41
C LEU A 277 21.78 1.71 43.39
N SER A 278 22.29 2.82 42.89
CA SER A 278 22.81 3.93 43.68
C SER A 278 21.69 4.92 43.98
N PHE A 279 21.47 5.20 45.26
CA PHE A 279 20.57 6.26 45.73
C PHE A 279 21.24 6.98 46.91
N GLU A 280 21.38 8.32 46.82
CA GLU A 280 22.03 9.16 47.84
C GLU A 280 23.32 8.54 48.40
N ASN A 281 24.27 8.17 47.52
CA ASN A 281 25.56 7.59 47.92
C ASN A 281 25.48 6.25 48.70
N HIS A 282 24.33 5.57 48.64
CA HIS A 282 24.14 4.21 49.16
C HIS A 282 23.88 3.21 48.03
N ALA A 283 24.42 1.99 48.15
CA ALA A 283 24.27 0.92 47.17
C ALA A 283 23.23 -0.11 47.61
N LEU A 284 22.25 -0.36 46.74
CA LEU A 284 21.24 -1.41 46.89
C LEU A 284 21.44 -2.49 45.81
N TYR A 285 21.11 -3.73 46.11
CA TYR A 285 21.26 -4.82 45.14
C TYR A 285 20.02 -4.95 44.24
N ILE A 286 20.19 -5.02 42.92
CA ILE A 286 19.11 -5.22 41.95
C ILE A 286 18.99 -6.72 41.62
N LYS A 287 17.80 -7.29 41.83
CA LYS A 287 17.51 -8.70 41.48
C LYS A 287 17.20 -8.89 40.00
N ASN A 288 16.54 -7.92 39.38
CA ASN A 288 16.12 -7.98 37.98
C ASN A 288 15.91 -6.55 37.45
N ILE A 289 16.74 -6.14 36.49
CA ILE A 289 16.75 -4.78 35.94
C ILE A 289 15.52 -4.48 35.07
N ASP A 290 15.00 -5.46 34.32
CA ASP A 290 13.83 -5.27 33.45
C ASP A 290 12.54 -5.00 34.25
N MET A 291 12.41 -5.70 35.38
CA MET A 291 11.28 -5.54 36.30
C MET A 291 11.39 -4.27 37.16
N LEU A 292 12.60 -3.71 37.31
CA LEU A 292 12.81 -2.40 37.92
C LEU A 292 12.24 -1.28 37.04
N GLN A 293 12.24 -1.44 35.70
CA GLN A 293 11.76 -0.47 34.71
C GLN A 293 10.26 -0.64 34.32
N ALA A 294 9.52 -1.56 34.94
CA ALA A 294 8.13 -1.86 34.59
C ALA A 294 7.91 -2.16 33.08
N LYS A 295 8.84 -2.88 32.44
CA LYS A 295 8.64 -3.42 31.09
C LYS A 295 7.97 -4.80 31.18
N TYR A 296 6.88 -4.99 30.43
CA TYR A 296 6.03 -6.18 30.50
C TYR A 296 6.00 -6.90 29.16
N GLN A 297 6.49 -8.13 29.11
CA GLN A 297 6.47 -8.95 27.90
C GLN A 297 5.17 -9.75 27.78
N CYS A 298 4.61 -9.85 26.57
CA CYS A 298 3.53 -10.76 26.30
C CYS A 298 4.07 -12.21 26.20
N PRO A 299 3.57 -13.17 26.99
CA PRO A 299 4.01 -14.57 26.96
C PRO A 299 3.54 -15.33 25.71
N LYS A 300 2.68 -14.74 24.87
CA LYS A 300 2.16 -15.40 23.65
C LYS A 300 2.91 -15.00 22.38
N CYS A 301 3.30 -13.73 22.26
CA CYS A 301 3.88 -13.17 21.04
C CYS A 301 5.18 -12.40 21.31
N GLU A 302 5.68 -12.46 22.55
CA GLU A 302 6.97 -11.92 22.99
C GLU A 302 7.14 -10.40 22.88
N MET A 303 6.14 -9.66 22.40
CA MET A 303 6.18 -8.21 22.36
C MET A 303 6.29 -7.59 23.75
N VAL A 304 7.12 -6.55 23.88
CA VAL A 304 7.38 -5.83 25.14
C VAL A 304 6.55 -4.56 25.20
N PHE A 305 5.94 -4.31 26.35
CA PHE A 305 5.04 -3.17 26.59
C PHE A 305 5.48 -2.38 27.81
N VAL A 306 5.26 -1.07 27.77
CA VAL A 306 5.56 -0.14 28.86
C VAL A 306 4.56 -0.20 30.04
N SER A 307 3.51 -1.03 29.97
CA SER A 307 2.58 -1.24 31.09
C SER A 307 1.86 -2.59 31.06
N ALA A 308 1.52 -3.12 32.25
CA ALA A 308 0.78 -4.38 32.41
C ALA A 308 -0.62 -4.32 31.78
N GLU A 309 -1.28 -3.16 31.85
CA GLU A 309 -2.60 -2.95 31.26
C GLU A 309 -2.55 -3.03 29.72
N ARG A 310 -1.48 -2.53 29.09
CA ARG A 310 -1.25 -2.70 27.65
C ARG A 310 -1.07 -4.17 27.29
N VAL A 311 -0.33 -4.96 28.08
CA VAL A 311 -0.23 -6.42 27.89
C VAL A 311 -1.59 -7.11 28.05
N LYS A 312 -2.38 -6.75 29.07
CA LYS A 312 -3.71 -7.32 29.31
C LYS A 312 -4.67 -7.04 28.16
N ASN A 313 -4.69 -5.80 27.66
CA ASN A 313 -5.50 -5.41 26.52
C ASN A 313 -5.00 -6.03 25.21
N HIS A 314 -3.70 -6.18 25.04
CA HIS A 314 -3.10 -6.88 23.92
C HIS A 314 -3.51 -8.38 23.88
N LYS A 315 -3.41 -9.08 25.02
CA LYS A 315 -3.82 -10.49 25.18
C LYS A 315 -5.30 -10.72 24.88
N LYS A 316 -6.19 -9.83 25.33
CA LYS A 316 -7.64 -9.92 25.05
C LYS A 316 -7.98 -9.91 23.55
N ASN A 317 -7.08 -9.40 22.71
CA ASN A 317 -7.34 -9.20 21.29
C ASN A 317 -6.74 -10.30 20.38
N GLN A 318 -6.40 -11.49 20.90
CA GLN A 318 -5.78 -12.58 20.12
C GLN A 318 -4.45 -12.12 19.49
N CYS A 319 -3.52 -11.66 20.32
CA CYS A 319 -2.22 -11.12 19.91
C CYS A 319 -1.33 -12.09 19.11
N GLU A 320 -1.55 -13.38 19.28
CA GLU A 320 -0.90 -14.45 18.52
C GLU A 320 -1.29 -14.42 17.03
N LEU A 321 -2.42 -13.80 16.68
CA LEU A 321 -2.90 -13.68 15.31
C LEU A 321 -2.65 -12.28 14.76
N VAL A 322 -1.77 -12.19 13.77
CA VAL A 322 -1.51 -10.95 13.01
C VAL A 322 -2.77 -10.52 12.24
N ASN A 323 -3.48 -11.48 11.66
CA ASN A 323 -4.72 -11.29 10.91
C ASN A 323 -5.85 -12.10 11.55
N ILE A 324 -6.99 -11.46 11.79
CA ILE A 324 -8.24 -12.06 12.23
C ILE A 324 -9.16 -12.09 11.01
N GLU A 325 -9.37 -13.28 10.46
CA GLU A 325 -10.32 -13.49 9.39
C GLU A 325 -11.76 -13.43 9.92
N SER A 326 -12.62 -12.79 9.15
CA SER A 326 -14.04 -12.67 9.46
C SER A 326 -14.87 -12.89 8.21
N PHE A 327 -15.95 -13.65 8.39
CA PHE A 327 -16.88 -14.05 7.36
C PHE A 327 -18.29 -13.55 7.73
N PRO A 328 -19.19 -13.33 6.76
CA PRO A 328 -20.62 -13.16 7.00
C PRO A 328 -21.15 -14.14 8.04
N ALA A 329 -21.97 -13.68 8.98
CA ALA A 329 -22.50 -14.54 10.03
C ALA A 329 -23.54 -15.55 9.51
N GLU A 330 -24.28 -15.16 8.48
CA GLU A 330 -25.33 -15.95 7.85
C GLU A 330 -25.11 -16.01 6.33
N PRO A 331 -25.69 -17.02 5.64
CA PRO A 331 -25.62 -17.14 4.19
C PRO A 331 -26.11 -15.86 3.51
N THR A 332 -25.21 -15.17 2.83
CA THR A 332 -25.49 -13.83 2.28
C THR A 332 -25.25 -13.82 0.78
N ILE A 333 -26.28 -13.47 0.00
CA ILE A 333 -26.13 -13.19 -1.44
C ILE A 333 -25.12 -12.05 -1.60
N TYR A 334 -24.05 -12.28 -2.36
CA TYR A 334 -23.02 -11.28 -2.57
C TYR A 334 -23.57 -10.09 -3.36
N LYS A 335 -23.35 -8.89 -2.84
CA LYS A 335 -23.68 -7.63 -3.51
C LYS A 335 -22.53 -6.64 -3.34
N PRO A 336 -22.03 -6.06 -4.43
CA PRO A 336 -21.11 -4.93 -4.34
C PRO A 336 -21.74 -3.78 -3.53
N ALA A 337 -20.92 -3.07 -2.76
CA ALA A 337 -21.40 -1.98 -1.93
C ALA A 337 -21.91 -0.81 -2.79
N GLN A 338 -23.18 -0.42 -2.63
CA GLN A 338 -23.76 0.75 -3.29
C GLN A 338 -23.15 2.06 -2.76
N ASN A 339 -23.04 3.09 -3.61
CA ASN A 339 -22.70 4.43 -3.15
C ASN A 339 -23.72 4.95 -2.10
N ALA A 340 -23.29 5.85 -1.22
CA ALA A 340 -24.12 6.26 -0.10
C ALA A 340 -25.35 7.06 -0.54
N ILE A 341 -25.19 7.96 -1.51
CA ILE A 341 -26.26 8.80 -2.03
C ILE A 341 -27.41 7.93 -2.56
N ARG A 342 -27.15 6.98 -3.46
CA ARG A 342 -28.13 6.03 -4.01
C ARG A 342 -28.84 5.22 -2.91
N SER A 343 -28.05 4.71 -1.96
CA SER A 343 -28.56 3.95 -0.82
C SER A 343 -29.52 4.79 0.03
N LEU A 344 -29.20 6.07 0.25
CA LEU A 344 -30.01 7.00 1.05
C LEU A 344 -31.25 7.48 0.28
N LEU A 345 -31.13 7.79 -1.01
CA LEU A 345 -32.27 8.14 -1.88
C LEU A 345 -33.34 7.04 -1.84
N THR A 346 -32.90 5.78 -1.93
CA THR A 346 -33.77 4.60 -1.81
C THR A 346 -34.37 4.50 -0.41
N LYS A 347 -33.56 4.63 0.64
CA LYS A 347 -33.99 4.52 2.04
C LYS A 347 -35.05 5.58 2.43
N TYR A 348 -34.94 6.80 1.91
CA TYR A 348 -35.87 7.90 2.19
C TYR A 348 -36.93 8.13 1.10
N SER A 349 -37.08 7.18 0.16
CA SER A 349 -38.07 7.20 -0.92
C SER A 349 -38.08 8.53 -1.68
N ILE A 350 -36.91 9.07 -2.01
CA ILE A 350 -36.76 10.28 -2.81
C ILE A 350 -36.74 9.88 -4.28
N LYS A 351 -37.72 10.34 -5.05
CA LYS A 351 -37.82 10.12 -6.50
C LYS A 351 -37.27 11.32 -7.25
N ASN A 352 -36.76 11.11 -8.47
CA ASN A 352 -36.31 12.14 -9.40
C ASN A 352 -35.13 13.01 -8.89
N ALA A 353 -34.35 12.51 -7.93
CA ALA A 353 -33.13 13.18 -7.48
C ALA A 353 -31.91 12.53 -8.13
N ASP A 354 -31.02 13.36 -8.66
CA ASP A 354 -29.76 12.92 -9.24
C ASP A 354 -28.77 12.48 -8.14
N GLN A 355 -28.11 11.34 -8.35
CA GLN A 355 -27.16 10.73 -7.42
C GLN A 355 -25.67 11.02 -7.74
N TYR A 356 -25.40 11.74 -8.83
CA TYR A 356 -24.03 11.96 -9.33
C TYR A 356 -23.34 13.18 -8.70
N ILE A 357 -22.03 13.09 -8.45
CA ILE A 357 -21.19 14.22 -8.01
C ILE A 357 -20.67 14.96 -9.24
N ASP A 358 -21.13 16.19 -9.49
CA ASP A 358 -20.96 16.86 -10.78
C ASP A 358 -19.59 17.49 -11.00
N HIS A 359 -19.02 18.08 -9.94
CA HIS A 359 -17.82 18.88 -10.03
C HIS A 359 -16.65 18.21 -9.32
N PHE A 360 -15.47 18.45 -9.89
CA PHE A 360 -14.16 17.92 -9.53
C PHE A 360 -13.08 18.92 -9.96
N ILE A 361 -11.87 18.72 -9.46
CA ILE A 361 -10.66 19.50 -9.76
C ILE A 361 -9.65 18.59 -10.48
N VAL A 362 -8.86 19.14 -11.38
CA VAL A 362 -7.72 18.46 -12.02
C VAL A 362 -6.43 19.21 -11.77
N TYR A 363 -5.29 18.51 -11.78
CA TYR A 363 -3.97 19.11 -11.69
C TYR A 363 -2.93 18.33 -12.49
N ASP A 364 -1.83 19.01 -12.81
CA ASP A 364 -0.64 18.42 -13.42
C ASP A 364 0.63 19.17 -12.97
N PHE A 365 1.70 18.44 -12.68
CA PHE A 365 2.96 18.99 -12.17
C PHE A 365 4.07 18.92 -13.21
N GLU A 366 4.96 19.92 -13.20
CA GLU A 366 6.23 19.85 -13.90
C GLU A 366 7.43 19.98 -12.99
N ALA A 367 8.56 19.44 -13.44
CA ALA A 367 9.77 19.32 -12.65
C ALA A 367 11.03 19.82 -13.38
N ILE A 368 11.93 20.43 -12.61
CA ILE A 368 13.33 20.65 -12.99
C ILE A 368 14.05 19.29 -12.97
N LEU A 369 14.86 19.03 -14.01
CA LEU A 369 15.68 17.83 -14.12
C LEU A 369 17.12 18.12 -13.73
N LYS A 370 17.37 18.23 -12.42
CA LYS A 370 18.71 18.51 -11.89
C LYS A 370 19.63 17.29 -12.13
N PRO A 371 20.72 17.42 -12.91
CA PRO A 371 21.60 16.28 -13.20
C PRO A 371 22.20 15.67 -11.92
N THR A 372 22.31 14.35 -11.91
CA THR A 372 23.01 13.56 -10.89
C THR A 372 23.76 12.39 -11.55
N ALA A 373 24.75 11.84 -10.87
CA ALA A 373 25.51 10.68 -11.32
C ALA A 373 25.58 9.58 -10.24
N THR A 374 24.54 9.49 -9.41
CA THR A 374 24.51 8.52 -8.31
C THR A 374 24.23 7.11 -8.82
N GLN A 375 25.16 6.20 -8.55
CA GLN A 375 24.97 4.76 -8.80
C GLN A 375 24.43 4.08 -7.53
N HIS A 376 23.38 3.26 -7.69
CA HIS A 376 22.81 2.47 -6.60
C HIS A 376 22.77 0.99 -6.98
N GLY A 377 23.57 0.19 -6.26
CA GLY A 377 23.77 -1.23 -6.56
C GLY A 377 24.50 -1.45 -7.90
N GLU A 378 24.47 -2.68 -8.40
CA GLU A 378 25.26 -3.06 -9.58
C GLU A 378 24.67 -2.57 -10.91
N ASN A 379 23.34 -2.43 -11.01
CA ASN A 379 22.66 -2.31 -12.31
C ASN A 379 21.78 -1.04 -12.45
N THR A 380 21.77 -0.11 -11.50
CA THR A 380 20.92 1.09 -11.54
C THR A 380 21.74 2.36 -11.40
N VAL A 381 21.60 3.27 -12.36
CA VAL A 381 22.22 4.60 -12.35
C VAL A 381 21.12 5.64 -12.38
N PHE A 382 21.15 6.56 -11.41
CA PHE A 382 20.29 7.74 -11.39
C PHE A 382 21.02 8.87 -12.12
N THR A 383 20.33 9.50 -13.07
CA THR A 383 20.89 10.52 -13.97
C THR A 383 20.35 11.92 -13.71
N ASN A 384 19.13 12.03 -13.18
CA ASN A 384 18.52 13.31 -12.83
C ASN A 384 17.70 13.17 -11.53
N GLU A 385 17.84 14.14 -10.63
CA GLU A 385 16.93 14.42 -9.53
C GLU A 385 15.79 15.31 -10.05
N HIS A 386 14.55 14.91 -9.76
CA HIS A 386 13.36 15.64 -10.18
C HIS A 386 12.89 16.55 -9.04
N ILE A 387 12.83 17.85 -9.29
CA ILE A 387 12.38 18.86 -8.31
C ILE A 387 11.12 19.53 -8.85
N PRO A 388 9.97 19.47 -8.15
CA PRO A 388 8.75 20.12 -8.65
C PRO A 388 8.96 21.63 -8.78
N VAL A 389 8.53 22.20 -9.90
CA VAL A 389 8.71 23.63 -10.22
C VAL A 389 7.43 24.35 -10.57
N SER A 390 6.46 23.65 -11.16
CA SER A 390 5.14 24.21 -11.43
C SER A 390 4.03 23.20 -11.21
N VAL A 391 2.82 23.74 -10.99
CA VAL A 391 1.58 22.97 -11.00
C VAL A 391 0.48 23.79 -11.60
N SER A 392 -0.20 23.22 -12.60
CA SER A 392 -1.44 23.76 -13.15
C SER A 392 -2.62 23.10 -12.47
N VAL A 393 -3.62 23.88 -12.08
CA VAL A 393 -4.86 23.40 -11.46
C VAL A 393 -6.03 24.01 -12.21
N ALA A 394 -7.03 23.19 -12.51
CA ALA A 394 -8.28 23.66 -13.12
C ALA A 394 -9.49 22.98 -12.47
N ASP A 395 -10.62 23.66 -12.40
CA ASP A 395 -11.84 23.12 -11.80
C ASP A 395 -13.01 23.08 -12.77
N SER A 396 -13.88 22.08 -12.61
CA SER A 396 -14.99 21.85 -13.53
C SER A 396 -16.26 22.66 -13.22
N LEU A 397 -16.27 23.48 -12.16
CA LEU A 397 -17.38 24.36 -11.79
C LEU A 397 -17.22 25.75 -12.44
N THR A 398 -16.04 26.35 -12.31
CA THR A 398 -15.73 27.68 -12.89
C THR A 398 -15.01 27.59 -14.24
N GLU A 399 -14.37 26.44 -14.52
CA GLU A 399 -13.48 26.24 -15.67
C GLU A 399 -12.26 27.19 -15.69
N GLU A 400 -11.98 27.86 -14.57
CA GLU A 400 -10.76 28.64 -14.37
C GLU A 400 -9.53 27.72 -14.29
N VAL A 401 -8.41 28.23 -14.81
CA VAL A 401 -7.11 27.56 -14.81
C VAL A 401 -6.10 28.46 -14.12
N ARG A 402 -5.30 27.88 -13.23
CA ARG A 402 -4.23 28.59 -12.54
C ARG A 402 -2.96 27.76 -12.51
N CYS A 403 -1.88 28.31 -13.06
CA CYS A 403 -0.54 27.74 -12.98
C CYS A 403 0.27 28.47 -11.90
N PHE A 404 0.81 27.71 -10.96
CA PHE A 404 1.75 28.19 -9.96
C PHE A 404 3.16 27.78 -10.37
N VAL A 405 4.14 28.66 -10.20
CA VAL A 405 5.56 28.39 -10.49
C VAL A 405 6.38 28.94 -9.33
N ASN A 406 7.13 28.08 -8.65
CA ASN A 406 7.87 28.41 -7.44
C ASN A 406 9.12 27.51 -7.34
N ASP A 407 10.22 28.05 -6.83
CA ASP A 407 11.48 27.34 -6.63
C ASP A 407 11.52 26.54 -5.32
N ASP A 408 10.65 26.88 -4.35
CA ASP A 408 10.40 26.11 -3.14
C ASP A 408 9.19 25.16 -3.33
N PRO A 409 9.42 23.82 -3.34
CA PRO A 409 8.37 22.82 -3.40
C PRO A 409 7.26 22.98 -2.35
N LYS A 410 7.62 23.36 -1.12
CA LYS A 410 6.64 23.48 -0.03
C LYS A 410 5.72 24.69 -0.23
N MET A 411 6.27 25.80 -0.71
CA MET A 411 5.48 26.99 -1.08
C MET A 411 4.61 26.72 -2.31
N LEU A 412 5.13 26.02 -3.32
CA LEU A 412 4.36 25.59 -4.49
C LEU A 412 3.11 24.80 -4.08
N LEU A 413 3.28 23.81 -3.19
CA LEU A 413 2.18 23.01 -2.66
C LEU A 413 1.22 23.85 -1.80
N THR A 414 1.74 24.77 -1.00
CA THR A 414 0.92 25.64 -0.16
C THR A 414 0.00 26.50 -1.01
N ASP A 415 0.50 27.08 -2.09
CA ASP A 415 -0.30 27.88 -3.03
C ASP A 415 -1.35 27.04 -3.75
N MET A 416 -0.97 25.84 -4.21
CA MET A 416 -1.88 24.87 -4.82
C MET A 416 -3.02 24.50 -3.87
N PHE A 417 -2.72 24.06 -2.65
CA PHE A 417 -3.75 23.59 -1.71
C PHE A 417 -4.60 24.72 -1.12
N ARG A 418 -4.08 25.95 -1.06
CA ARG A 418 -4.89 27.14 -0.74
C ARG A 418 -5.96 27.36 -1.82
N TYR A 419 -5.57 27.38 -3.09
CA TYR A 419 -6.50 27.53 -4.21
C TYR A 419 -7.51 26.36 -4.29
N ILE A 420 -7.05 25.12 -4.13
CA ILE A 420 -7.94 23.94 -4.06
C ILE A 420 -8.92 24.08 -2.90
N GLY A 421 -8.50 24.58 -1.75
CA GLY A 421 -9.37 24.86 -0.60
C GLY A 421 -10.50 25.82 -0.94
N ASP A 422 -10.16 26.96 -1.54
CA ASP A 422 -11.12 28.01 -1.93
C ASP A 422 -12.15 27.49 -2.95
N VAL A 423 -11.67 26.78 -3.98
CA VAL A 423 -12.54 26.17 -5.00
C VAL A 423 -13.39 25.05 -4.39
N SER A 424 -12.83 24.26 -3.48
CA SER A 424 -13.56 23.16 -2.82
C SER A 424 -14.77 23.68 -2.05
N VAL A 425 -14.66 24.83 -1.37
CA VAL A 425 -15.79 25.46 -0.67
C VAL A 425 -16.93 25.79 -1.64
N LYS A 426 -16.62 26.33 -2.83
CA LYS A 426 -17.63 26.63 -3.87
C LYS A 426 -18.33 25.35 -4.36
N ILE A 427 -17.57 24.28 -4.61
CA ILE A 427 -18.12 22.97 -5.03
C ILE A 427 -18.97 22.35 -3.91
N GLN A 428 -18.53 22.43 -2.65
CA GLN A 428 -19.30 21.95 -1.50
C GLN A 428 -20.62 22.70 -1.35
N GLN A 429 -20.62 24.02 -1.53
CA GLN A 429 -21.83 24.84 -1.51
C GLN A 429 -22.82 24.40 -2.60
N TYR A 430 -22.33 24.14 -3.82
CA TYR A 430 -23.14 23.56 -4.90
C TYR A 430 -23.72 22.20 -4.49
N ASN A 431 -22.90 21.29 -3.97
CA ASN A 431 -23.34 19.95 -3.57
C ASN A 431 -24.39 20.00 -2.45
N VAL A 432 -24.19 20.82 -1.42
CA VAL A 432 -25.15 21.00 -0.33
C VAL A 432 -26.47 21.56 -0.85
N GLY A 433 -26.43 22.47 -1.83
CA GLY A 433 -27.62 22.94 -2.56
C GLY A 433 -28.34 21.80 -3.28
N LYS A 434 -27.62 21.03 -4.11
CA LYS A 434 -28.13 19.89 -4.87
C LYS A 434 -28.79 18.83 -3.98
N TYR A 435 -28.15 18.50 -2.85
CA TYR A 435 -28.59 17.45 -1.92
C TYR A 435 -29.40 17.97 -0.72
N LYS A 436 -29.87 19.22 -0.75
CA LYS A 436 -30.61 19.83 0.37
C LYS A 436 -31.86 19.03 0.76
N SER A 437 -32.61 18.52 -0.23
CA SER A 437 -33.86 17.79 0.00
C SER A 437 -33.65 16.49 0.80
N ILE A 438 -32.57 15.75 0.52
CA ILE A 438 -32.23 14.53 1.24
C ILE A 438 -31.68 14.85 2.64
N LEU A 439 -30.85 15.89 2.77
CA LEU A 439 -30.33 16.35 4.07
C LEU A 439 -31.48 16.74 5.01
N GLN A 440 -32.46 17.50 4.51
CA GLN A 440 -33.67 17.89 5.27
C GLN A 440 -34.50 16.67 5.70
N LYS A 441 -34.70 15.69 4.81
CA LYS A 441 -35.43 14.45 5.17
C LYS A 441 -34.69 13.65 6.25
N ILE A 442 -33.36 13.55 6.17
CA ILE A 442 -32.55 12.87 7.19
C ILE A 442 -32.70 13.57 8.54
N ILE A 443 -32.56 14.91 8.58
CA ILE A 443 -32.74 15.70 9.80
C ILE A 443 -34.15 15.51 10.36
N ASN A 444 -35.20 15.56 9.54
CA ASN A 444 -36.57 15.41 10.05
C ASN A 444 -36.85 13.99 10.58
N ALA A 445 -36.26 12.96 9.98
CA ALA A 445 -36.46 11.57 10.40
C ALA A 445 -35.65 11.21 11.66
N HIS A 446 -34.36 11.57 11.69
CA HIS A 446 -33.41 11.10 12.70
C HIS A 446 -32.78 12.23 13.52
N GLY A 447 -33.08 13.49 13.21
CA GLY A 447 -32.35 14.63 13.74
C GLY A 447 -30.87 14.61 13.36
N LEU A 448 -30.06 15.32 14.14
CA LEU A 448 -28.60 15.37 13.98
C LEU A 448 -27.88 14.26 14.75
N THR A 449 -28.51 13.09 14.93
CA THR A 449 -27.91 11.96 15.65
C THR A 449 -26.54 11.61 15.05
N GLY A 450 -25.52 11.48 15.91
CA GLY A 450 -24.15 11.15 15.49
C GLY A 450 -23.36 12.30 14.86
N MET A 451 -23.93 13.50 14.78
CA MET A 451 -23.22 14.73 14.40
C MET A 451 -22.85 15.53 15.65
N GLU A 452 -21.74 16.26 15.58
CA GLU A 452 -21.34 17.23 16.60
C GLU A 452 -21.79 18.62 16.15
N VAL A 453 -22.56 19.30 17.00
CA VAL A 453 -23.06 20.65 16.74
C VAL A 453 -22.48 21.56 17.82
N GLN A 454 -21.72 22.58 17.40
CA GLN A 454 -21.09 23.50 18.33
C GLN A 454 -22.16 24.32 19.08
N GLY A 455 -22.02 24.44 20.41
CA GLY A 455 -22.86 25.32 21.23
C GLY A 455 -24.28 24.83 21.55
N VAL A 456 -24.58 23.53 21.41
CA VAL A 456 -25.92 22.97 21.66
C VAL A 456 -25.91 21.75 22.60
N ASN A 457 -27.01 21.54 23.32
CA ASN A 457 -27.14 20.50 24.35
C ASN A 457 -27.03 19.07 23.79
N LEU A 458 -26.05 18.33 24.32
CA LEU A 458 -25.84 16.91 24.05
C LEU A 458 -27.10 16.11 24.44
N GLY A 459 -27.57 15.24 23.54
CA GLY A 459 -28.71 14.33 23.79
C GLY A 459 -30.09 14.84 23.35
N LYS A 460 -30.23 16.11 22.92
CA LYS A 460 -31.48 16.62 22.32
C LYS A 460 -31.55 16.27 20.83
N LYS A 461 -32.73 15.80 20.38
CA LYS A 461 -32.99 15.52 18.95
C LYS A 461 -33.48 16.79 18.26
N TYR A 462 -32.65 17.40 17.42
CA TYR A 462 -32.98 18.58 16.62
C TYR A 462 -33.70 18.21 15.33
N LYS A 463 -34.65 19.02 14.89
CA LYS A 463 -35.38 18.91 13.61
C LYS A 463 -34.99 20.04 12.67
N MET A 464 -35.45 19.99 11.42
CA MET A 464 -35.16 21.03 10.44
C MET A 464 -35.71 22.41 10.87
N SER A 465 -36.85 22.45 11.57
CA SER A 465 -37.41 23.69 12.12
C SER A 465 -36.48 24.38 13.13
N ASP A 466 -35.69 23.61 13.90
CA ASP A 466 -34.70 24.17 14.82
C ASP A 466 -33.56 24.83 14.04
N VAL A 467 -33.09 24.17 12.97
CA VAL A 467 -32.05 24.70 12.07
C VAL A 467 -32.52 25.98 11.38
N GLU A 468 -33.77 26.02 10.91
CA GLU A 468 -34.37 27.21 10.32
C GLU A 468 -34.50 28.35 11.33
N SER A 469 -34.86 28.06 12.58
CA SER A 469 -34.85 29.04 13.67
C SER A 469 -33.46 29.61 13.90
N TRP A 470 -32.42 28.76 13.95
CA TRP A 470 -31.05 29.20 14.14
C TRP A 470 -30.55 30.10 13.01
N ILE A 471 -30.92 29.80 11.77
CA ILE A 471 -30.61 30.66 10.63
C ILE A 471 -31.34 31.99 10.74
N LYS A 472 -32.64 31.98 11.10
CA LYS A 472 -33.44 33.20 11.29
C LYS A 472 -32.96 34.07 12.45
N GLU A 473 -32.47 33.44 13.52
CA GLU A 473 -31.86 34.09 14.70
C GLU A 473 -30.43 34.62 14.42
N GLY A 474 -29.88 34.39 13.22
CA GLY A 474 -28.54 34.84 12.86
C GLY A 474 -27.39 34.02 13.47
N LYS A 475 -27.66 32.81 14.01
CA LYS A 475 -26.60 31.91 14.49
C LYS A 475 -25.80 31.29 13.35
N TYR A 476 -26.43 31.14 12.18
CA TYR A 476 -25.78 30.70 10.96
C TYR A 476 -26.30 31.51 9.77
N ASP A 477 -25.41 32.03 8.93
CA ASP A 477 -25.79 32.88 7.79
C ASP A 477 -26.61 32.14 6.71
N SER A 478 -26.40 30.82 6.60
CA SER A 478 -27.08 29.99 5.61
C SER A 478 -27.12 28.52 6.04
N PHE A 479 -27.90 27.72 5.31
CA PHE A 479 -27.89 26.27 5.50
C PHE A 479 -26.52 25.65 5.19
N PHE A 480 -25.77 26.22 4.24
CA PHE A 480 -24.40 25.79 3.96
C PHE A 480 -23.48 26.09 5.14
N HIS A 481 -23.54 27.32 5.70
CA HIS A 481 -22.76 27.68 6.88
C HIS A 481 -23.05 26.74 8.06
N PHE A 482 -24.33 26.45 8.31
CA PHE A 482 -24.73 25.42 9.27
C PHE A 482 -24.11 24.06 8.95
N HIS A 483 -24.24 23.56 7.71
CA HIS A 483 -23.71 22.27 7.30
C HIS A 483 -22.19 22.15 7.48
N SER A 484 -21.44 23.19 7.13
CA SER A 484 -19.99 23.25 7.23
C SER A 484 -19.50 23.29 8.68
N SER A 485 -20.31 23.86 9.59
CA SER A 485 -20.00 23.88 11.03
C SER A 485 -20.14 22.53 11.74
N LEU A 486 -20.77 21.54 11.11
CA LEU A 486 -21.03 20.23 11.72
C LEU A 486 -19.78 19.36 11.78
N GLY A 487 -19.45 18.87 12.97
CA GLY A 487 -18.41 17.86 13.19
C GLY A 487 -18.94 16.42 13.06
N PHE A 488 -18.04 15.47 12.85
CA PHE A 488 -18.38 14.04 12.85
C PHE A 488 -18.30 13.48 14.27
N GLY A 489 -19.43 13.02 14.82
CA GLY A 489 -19.44 12.36 16.13
C GLY A 489 -18.95 10.91 16.09
N LYS A 490 -18.84 10.29 17.26
CA LYS A 490 -18.41 8.88 17.40
C LYS A 490 -19.40 7.86 16.81
N GLN A 491 -20.68 8.22 16.69
CA GLN A 491 -21.72 7.33 16.17
C GLN A 491 -21.91 7.56 14.67
N ARG A 492 -21.93 6.47 13.89
CA ARG A 492 -22.26 6.54 12.46
C ARG A 492 -23.70 7.01 12.26
N SER A 493 -23.90 7.96 11.36
CA SER A 493 -25.22 8.50 11.01
C SER A 493 -25.41 8.58 9.50
N ASP A 494 -26.68 8.57 9.06
CA ASP A 494 -27.03 8.76 7.65
C ASP A 494 -26.58 10.14 7.15
N TYR A 495 -26.69 11.17 7.99
CA TYR A 495 -26.22 12.53 7.69
C TYR A 495 -24.71 12.56 7.53
N GLY A 496 -23.96 11.98 8.47
CA GLY A 496 -22.50 11.92 8.41
C GLY A 496 -22.02 11.14 7.19
N ARG A 497 -22.69 10.04 6.84
CA ARG A 497 -22.36 9.27 5.62
C ARG A 497 -22.57 10.10 4.35
N LEU A 498 -23.63 10.90 4.28
CA LEU A 498 -23.88 11.79 3.15
C LEU A 498 -22.90 12.96 3.13
N LYS A 499 -22.71 13.65 4.26
CA LYS A 499 -21.75 14.74 4.46
C LYS A 499 -20.36 14.35 3.98
N GLN A 500 -19.86 13.20 4.43
CA GLN A 500 -18.56 12.70 3.99
C GLN A 500 -18.44 12.59 2.46
N GLN A 501 -19.50 12.19 1.77
CA GLN A 501 -19.47 12.01 0.32
C GLN A 501 -19.61 13.33 -0.46
N ILE A 502 -20.41 14.28 0.03
CA ILE A 502 -20.65 15.57 -0.66
C ILE A 502 -19.60 16.63 -0.33
N ASP A 503 -18.92 16.50 0.81
CA ASP A 503 -17.85 17.41 1.22
C ASP A 503 -16.51 17.06 0.60
N GLN A 504 -16.26 15.79 0.30
CA GLN A 504 -15.01 15.32 -0.29
C GLN A 504 -14.97 15.58 -1.80
N VAL A 505 -14.43 16.73 -2.19
CA VAL A 505 -14.26 17.11 -3.61
C VAL A 505 -13.23 16.20 -4.29
N PRO A 506 -13.57 15.53 -5.41
CA PRO A 506 -12.61 14.74 -6.16
C PRO A 506 -11.53 15.63 -6.81
N VAL A 507 -10.26 15.26 -6.64
CA VAL A 507 -9.10 15.96 -7.22
C VAL A 507 -8.29 14.95 -8.04
N PHE A 508 -8.15 15.16 -9.34
CA PHE A 508 -7.53 14.20 -10.26
C PHE A 508 -6.22 14.70 -10.83
N GLY A 509 -5.22 13.83 -10.88
CA GLY A 509 -4.13 13.94 -11.83
C GLY A 509 -4.05 12.70 -12.70
N ILE A 510 -3.10 12.67 -13.65
CA ILE A 510 -2.85 11.51 -14.49
C ILE A 510 -1.49 10.89 -14.21
N ASN A 511 -1.49 9.61 -13.86
CA ASN A 511 -0.30 8.85 -13.47
C ASN A 511 0.38 9.42 -12.19
N SER A 512 -0.34 10.27 -11.47
CA SER A 512 0.07 10.90 -10.23
C SER A 512 0.41 9.90 -9.14
N GLY A 513 -0.29 8.77 -9.08
CA GLY A 513 -0.02 7.74 -8.09
C GLY A 513 1.38 7.13 -8.20
N ARG A 514 1.98 7.21 -9.40
CA ARG A 514 3.33 6.70 -9.71
C ARG A 514 4.37 7.82 -9.84
N TYR A 515 3.98 9.01 -10.29
CA TYR A 515 4.89 10.13 -10.52
C TYR A 515 4.59 11.33 -9.62
N ASP A 516 3.56 12.14 -9.91
CA ASP A 516 3.34 13.43 -9.21
C ASP A 516 3.30 13.32 -7.69
N ILE A 517 2.55 12.37 -7.12
CA ILE A 517 2.49 12.18 -5.67
C ILE A 517 3.87 11.81 -5.11
N ASN A 518 4.64 11.00 -5.84
CA ASN A 518 6.00 10.63 -5.42
C ASN A 518 6.99 11.79 -5.56
N LEU A 519 6.76 12.72 -6.50
CA LEU A 519 7.53 13.95 -6.65
C LEU A 519 7.33 14.88 -5.45
N ILE A 520 6.09 14.97 -4.93
CA ILE A 520 5.72 15.93 -3.88
C ILE A 520 5.59 15.31 -2.48
N LYS A 521 5.68 13.98 -2.33
CA LYS A 521 5.35 13.27 -1.07
C LYS A 521 6.12 13.78 0.16
N LYS A 522 7.34 14.29 -0.03
CA LYS A 522 8.21 14.75 1.06
C LYS A 522 7.56 15.89 1.85
N ASP A 523 6.87 16.80 1.15
CA ASP A 523 6.24 18.00 1.74
C ASP A 523 4.71 17.91 1.75
N LEU A 524 4.11 17.08 0.89
CA LEU A 524 2.66 16.95 0.75
C LEU A 524 1.96 16.79 2.09
N PHE A 525 2.32 15.76 2.87
CA PHE A 525 1.62 15.43 4.12
C PHE A 525 1.81 16.46 5.23
N ALA A 526 2.87 17.26 5.15
CA ALA A 526 3.08 18.42 6.01
C ALA A 526 2.10 19.55 5.64
N VAL A 527 1.98 19.86 4.33
CA VAL A 527 1.12 20.94 3.82
C VAL A 527 -0.36 20.65 4.01
N ILE A 528 -0.82 19.43 3.71
CA ILE A 528 -2.23 19.06 3.93
C ILE A 528 -2.55 18.71 5.40
N GLY A 529 -1.54 18.47 6.23
CA GLY A 529 -1.66 18.09 7.63
C GLY A 529 -2.02 16.61 7.86
N THR A 530 -1.20 15.90 8.62
CA THR A 530 -1.36 14.44 8.86
C THR A 530 -2.69 14.10 9.55
N ASP A 531 -3.18 14.95 10.45
CA ASP A 531 -4.44 14.75 11.18
C ASP A 531 -5.69 14.87 10.28
N ASN A 532 -5.54 15.54 9.13
CA ASN A 532 -6.61 15.68 8.14
C ASN A 532 -6.78 14.42 7.29
N ILE A 533 -5.79 13.52 7.25
CA ILE A 533 -5.87 12.27 6.48
C ILE A 533 -6.89 11.31 7.10
N LYS A 534 -7.95 11.01 6.35
CA LYS A 534 -8.98 10.04 6.76
C LYS A 534 -8.71 8.64 6.25
N SER A 535 -8.19 8.51 5.03
CA SER A 535 -7.79 7.21 4.48
C SER A 535 -6.82 7.34 3.32
N VAL A 536 -5.90 6.37 3.20
CA VAL A 536 -5.01 6.21 2.05
C VAL A 536 -5.11 4.79 1.51
N ILE A 537 -5.25 4.67 0.19
CA ILE A 537 -5.23 3.39 -0.53
C ILE A 537 -3.98 3.40 -1.41
N LYS A 538 -3.02 2.51 -1.10
CA LYS A 538 -1.73 2.39 -1.79
C LYS A 538 -1.47 0.92 -2.16
N ASN A 539 -1.16 0.64 -3.42
CA ASN A 539 -0.84 -0.72 -3.91
C ASN A 539 -0.16 -0.74 -5.30
N PRO A 540 1.18 -0.83 -5.43
CA PRO A 540 2.22 -0.15 -4.64
C PRO A 540 2.24 1.38 -4.85
N SER A 541 1.50 1.88 -5.86
CA SER A 541 1.27 3.30 -6.12
C SER A 541 0.09 3.85 -5.32
N TYR A 542 0.01 5.16 -5.15
CA TYR A 542 -1.14 5.81 -4.54
C TYR A 542 -2.37 5.72 -5.45
N MET A 543 -3.45 5.15 -4.95
CA MET A 543 -4.73 5.09 -5.67
C MET A 543 -5.71 6.15 -5.15
N CYS A 544 -5.64 6.46 -3.86
CA CYS A 544 -6.52 7.43 -3.22
C CYS A 544 -5.85 8.00 -1.97
N ILE A 545 -5.89 9.33 -1.80
CA ILE A 545 -5.61 10.03 -0.53
C ILE A 545 -6.85 10.86 -0.22
N ALA A 546 -7.54 10.55 0.88
CA ALA A 546 -8.77 11.22 1.26
C ALA A 546 -8.61 11.97 2.58
N THR A 547 -9.00 13.24 2.57
CA THR A 547 -9.14 14.09 3.77
C THR A 547 -10.63 14.28 4.09
N SER A 548 -10.98 15.19 5.01
CA SER A 548 -12.39 15.58 5.20
C SER A 548 -12.98 16.30 3.99
N ASN A 549 -12.16 17.03 3.23
CA ASN A 549 -12.64 18.02 2.24
C ASN A 549 -12.27 17.64 0.79
N ILE A 550 -11.24 16.81 0.60
CA ILE A 550 -10.79 16.42 -0.73
C ILE A 550 -10.51 14.93 -0.81
N LYS A 551 -10.61 14.40 -2.02
CA LYS A 551 -10.27 13.02 -2.36
C LYS A 551 -9.37 13.04 -3.60
N MET A 552 -8.07 12.98 -3.37
CA MET A 552 -7.07 12.92 -4.44
C MET A 552 -7.09 11.52 -5.08
N LEU A 553 -7.24 11.47 -6.38
CA LEU A 553 -7.41 10.29 -7.21
C LEU A 553 -6.49 10.38 -8.43
N ASP A 554 -6.19 9.23 -9.02
CA ASP A 554 -5.41 9.14 -10.26
C ASP A 554 -6.27 8.48 -11.34
N ILE A 555 -6.48 9.21 -12.46
CA ILE A 555 -7.31 8.75 -13.56
C ILE A 555 -6.77 7.46 -14.21
N SER A 556 -5.47 7.20 -14.08
CA SER A 556 -4.80 5.98 -14.56
C SER A 556 -5.37 4.72 -13.93
N ASN A 557 -6.02 4.82 -12.75
CA ASN A 557 -6.69 3.68 -12.12
C ASN A 557 -8.04 3.34 -12.77
N TYR A 558 -8.58 4.22 -13.61
CA TYR A 558 -9.87 4.08 -14.29
C TYR A 558 -9.73 3.68 -15.76
N VAL A 559 -8.49 3.52 -16.24
CA VAL A 559 -8.14 3.20 -17.62
C VAL A 559 -7.10 2.07 -17.65
N PRO A 560 -6.76 1.50 -18.82
CA PRO A 560 -5.78 0.43 -18.92
C PRO A 560 -4.41 0.90 -18.45
N ALA A 561 -3.68 -0.02 -17.81
CA ALA A 561 -2.32 0.25 -17.39
C ALA A 561 -1.44 0.69 -18.58
N GLY A 562 -0.69 1.77 -18.41
CA GLY A 562 0.19 2.32 -19.45
C GLY A 562 -0.49 3.22 -20.47
N THR A 563 -1.75 3.62 -20.25
CA THR A 563 -2.41 4.66 -21.06
C THR A 563 -1.73 6.01 -20.83
N SER A 564 -1.20 6.62 -21.89
CA SER A 564 -0.65 7.98 -21.83
C SER A 564 -1.76 9.03 -21.80
N TYR A 565 -1.44 10.25 -21.38
CA TYR A 565 -2.36 11.37 -21.41
C TYR A 565 -2.90 11.66 -22.82
N ASP A 566 -2.02 11.72 -23.82
CA ASP A 566 -2.42 11.89 -25.23
C ASP A 566 -3.40 10.79 -25.71
N LYS A 567 -3.14 9.53 -25.35
CA LYS A 567 -4.04 8.41 -25.68
C LYS A 567 -5.37 8.55 -24.95
N TYR A 568 -5.35 8.99 -23.69
CA TYR A 568 -6.57 9.27 -22.92
C TYR A 568 -7.41 10.36 -23.58
N LEU A 569 -6.81 11.52 -23.89
CA LEU A 569 -7.50 12.61 -24.58
C LEU A 569 -8.03 12.18 -25.95
N THR A 570 -7.22 11.49 -26.76
CA THR A 570 -7.65 11.00 -28.07
C THR A 570 -8.84 10.04 -27.96
N THR A 571 -8.84 9.17 -26.94
CA THR A 571 -9.95 8.23 -26.69
C THR A 571 -11.25 8.94 -26.36
N TYR A 572 -11.20 9.99 -25.54
CA TYR A 572 -12.41 10.65 -25.03
C TYR A 572 -12.85 11.90 -25.83
N LEU A 573 -11.93 12.52 -26.57
CA LEU A 573 -12.16 13.78 -27.30
C LEU A 573 -11.93 13.67 -28.82
N GLY A 574 -11.39 12.55 -29.32
CA GLY A 574 -11.21 12.31 -30.76
C GLY A 574 -9.98 12.96 -31.39
N GLY A 575 -8.99 13.37 -30.58
CA GLY A 575 -7.72 13.97 -31.01
C GLY A 575 -7.87 15.37 -31.62
N CYS A 576 -6.75 15.99 -32.01
CA CYS A 576 -6.78 17.28 -32.71
C CYS A 576 -7.30 17.10 -34.15
N LYS A 577 -8.31 17.89 -34.51
CA LYS A 577 -8.94 17.90 -35.85
C LYS A 577 -8.55 19.10 -36.74
N CYS A 578 -7.67 19.99 -36.27
CA CYS A 578 -7.18 21.10 -37.09
C CYS A 578 -6.40 20.58 -38.30
N ASP A 579 -6.64 21.14 -39.49
CA ASP A 579 -5.92 20.80 -40.72
C ASP A 579 -4.46 21.22 -40.64
N ASP A 580 -4.21 22.45 -40.18
CA ASP A 580 -2.87 22.95 -39.87
C ASP A 580 -2.49 22.58 -38.42
N LYS A 581 -1.61 21.58 -38.28
CA LYS A 581 -1.08 21.14 -36.98
C LYS A 581 -0.05 22.11 -36.40
N ILE A 582 0.66 22.88 -37.23
CA ILE A 582 1.68 23.83 -36.80
C ILE A 582 0.99 25.00 -36.10
N ARG A 583 -0.01 25.59 -36.74
CA ARG A 583 -0.75 26.77 -36.22
C ARG A 583 -1.94 26.44 -35.32
N CYS A 584 -2.05 25.19 -34.86
CA CYS A 584 -3.16 24.72 -34.04
C CYS A 584 -3.12 25.28 -32.61
N VAL A 585 -4.16 26.04 -32.24
CA VAL A 585 -4.39 26.59 -30.88
C VAL A 585 -5.60 25.98 -30.15
N CYS A 586 -6.17 24.88 -30.66
CA CYS A 586 -7.39 24.28 -30.10
C CYS A 586 -7.23 23.60 -28.73
N GLY A 587 -6.00 23.55 -28.19
CA GLY A 587 -5.68 22.90 -26.91
C GLY A 587 -5.59 21.37 -26.95
N LEU A 588 -5.98 20.72 -28.04
CA LEU A 588 -5.80 19.27 -28.27
C LEU A 588 -4.56 18.93 -29.10
N GLY A 589 -3.89 19.95 -29.64
CA GLY A 589 -2.62 19.78 -30.35
C GLY A 589 -1.48 19.55 -29.35
N LYS A 590 -0.51 18.73 -29.74
CA LYS A 590 0.65 18.37 -28.91
C LYS A 590 1.41 19.63 -28.46
N GLY A 591 1.57 19.82 -27.16
CA GLY A 591 2.51 20.77 -26.58
C GLY A 591 3.94 20.21 -26.63
N LEU A 592 4.95 21.07 -26.69
CA LEU A 592 6.36 20.69 -26.71
C LEU A 592 7.10 21.50 -25.64
N PHE A 593 7.85 20.81 -24.80
CA PHE A 593 8.59 21.43 -23.70
C PHE A 593 10.01 20.84 -23.61
N PRO A 594 11.06 21.67 -23.40
CA PRO A 594 12.45 21.24 -23.45
C PRO A 594 12.93 20.69 -22.10
N TYR A 595 12.37 19.55 -21.67
CA TYR A 595 12.57 18.97 -20.34
C TYR A 595 14.02 18.87 -19.87
N GLU A 596 14.91 18.34 -20.72
CA GLU A 596 16.31 18.10 -20.38
C GLU A 596 17.17 19.38 -20.39
N TYR A 597 16.63 20.48 -20.94
CA TYR A 597 17.24 21.81 -20.89
C TYR A 597 16.93 22.55 -19.57
N ILE A 598 15.80 22.23 -18.92
CA ILE A 598 15.38 22.85 -17.65
C ILE A 598 16.07 22.13 -16.47
N THR A 599 17.35 22.47 -16.26
CA THR A 599 18.18 21.85 -15.21
C THR A 599 18.25 22.65 -13.91
N ALA A 600 17.82 23.92 -13.93
CA ALA A 600 17.76 24.80 -12.76
C ALA A 600 16.64 25.85 -12.92
N PHE A 601 16.19 26.43 -11.80
CA PHE A 601 15.05 27.36 -11.79
C PHE A 601 15.32 28.65 -12.59
N ASN A 602 16.54 29.17 -12.56
CA ASN A 602 16.94 30.39 -13.26
C ASN A 602 16.83 30.27 -14.79
N VAL A 603 16.87 29.06 -15.36
CA VAL A 603 16.68 28.83 -16.80
C VAL A 603 15.31 29.32 -17.27
N LEU A 604 14.30 29.28 -16.41
CA LEU A 604 12.96 29.78 -16.73
C LEU A 604 12.92 31.29 -17.01
N ASN A 605 13.92 32.05 -16.55
CA ASN A 605 14.01 33.49 -16.78
C ASN A 605 14.66 33.84 -18.13
N HIS A 606 15.15 32.86 -18.90
CA HIS A 606 15.71 33.12 -20.23
C HIS A 606 14.62 33.66 -21.16
N THR A 607 14.97 34.72 -21.91
CA THR A 607 14.02 35.50 -22.72
C THR A 607 14.01 35.13 -24.20
N THR A 608 14.73 34.07 -24.58
CA THR A 608 14.82 33.60 -25.96
C THR A 608 14.23 32.20 -26.09
N ILE A 609 13.70 31.90 -27.29
CA ILE A 609 13.22 30.56 -27.61
C ILE A 609 14.37 29.55 -27.50
N PRO A 610 14.19 28.40 -26.81
CA PRO A 610 15.22 27.39 -26.72
C PRO A 610 15.67 26.88 -28.10
N PRO A 611 16.95 26.56 -28.29
CA PRO A 611 17.44 26.03 -29.55
C PRO A 611 16.79 24.67 -29.85
N LYS A 612 16.67 24.29 -31.13
CA LYS A 612 16.01 23.04 -31.55
C LYS A 612 16.48 21.81 -30.78
N LEU A 613 17.79 21.64 -30.61
CA LEU A 613 18.40 20.52 -29.89
C LEU A 613 18.00 20.44 -28.40
N ALA A 614 17.51 21.52 -27.79
CA ALA A 614 17.04 21.53 -26.40
C ALA A 614 15.75 20.70 -26.19
N PHE A 615 15.03 20.40 -27.28
CA PHE A 615 13.79 19.60 -27.24
C PHE A 615 14.03 18.10 -27.48
N ASP A 616 15.27 17.69 -27.71
CA ASP A 616 15.62 16.28 -27.84
C ASP A 616 15.45 15.56 -26.49
N SER A 617 15.04 14.29 -26.54
CA SER A 617 14.80 13.47 -25.34
C SER A 617 15.71 12.27 -25.32
N LYS A 618 16.69 12.23 -24.41
CA LYS A 618 17.51 11.05 -24.10
C LYS A 618 16.70 9.95 -23.42
N LEU A 619 15.65 10.32 -22.67
CA LEU A 619 14.72 9.36 -22.06
C LEU A 619 13.97 8.54 -23.12
N ARG A 620 13.47 9.20 -24.17
CA ARG A 620 12.74 8.56 -25.27
C ARG A 620 13.64 8.11 -26.42
N GLY A 621 14.85 8.66 -26.52
CA GLY A 621 15.77 8.43 -27.64
C GLY A 621 15.30 9.08 -28.93
N THR A 622 14.69 10.26 -28.85
CA THR A 622 14.04 10.94 -29.98
C THR A 622 14.52 12.38 -30.11
N SER A 623 14.71 12.85 -31.34
CA SER A 623 14.94 14.27 -31.65
C SER A 623 13.66 14.94 -32.16
N ILE A 624 13.56 16.26 -31.98
CA ILE A 624 12.41 17.04 -32.46
C ILE A 624 12.42 17.16 -34.00
N SER A 625 11.24 17.09 -34.63
CA SER A 625 11.09 17.31 -36.07
C SER A 625 11.15 18.81 -36.43
N ASP A 626 11.38 19.15 -37.71
CA ASP A 626 11.33 20.55 -38.16
C ASP A 626 9.94 21.16 -37.95
N ASP A 627 8.88 20.46 -38.35
CA ASP A 627 7.49 20.91 -38.18
C ASP A 627 7.12 21.14 -36.71
N ASP A 628 7.56 20.25 -35.80
CA ASP A 628 7.36 20.42 -34.36
C ASP A 628 8.10 21.66 -33.83
N TYR A 629 9.29 21.98 -34.34
CA TYR A 629 10.03 23.17 -33.91
C TYR A 629 9.40 24.46 -34.48
N GLU A 630 8.92 24.44 -35.72
CA GLU A 630 8.13 25.55 -36.29
C GLU A 630 6.85 25.80 -35.48
N ARG A 631 6.22 24.75 -34.94
CA ARG A 631 5.10 24.88 -34.01
C ARG A 631 5.50 25.61 -32.73
N VAL A 632 6.67 25.32 -32.14
CA VAL A 632 7.14 26.03 -30.94
C VAL A 632 7.34 27.52 -31.24
N LYS A 633 7.96 27.86 -32.38
CA LYS A 633 8.14 29.27 -32.81
C LYS A 633 6.79 29.98 -32.96
N PHE A 634 5.84 29.36 -33.65
CA PHE A 634 4.50 29.91 -33.82
C PHE A 634 3.82 30.17 -32.46
N VAL A 635 3.86 29.22 -31.53
CA VAL A 635 3.24 29.38 -30.21
C VAL A 635 3.93 30.48 -29.41
N TRP A 636 5.27 30.56 -29.46
CA TRP A 636 6.04 31.60 -28.78
C TRP A 636 5.61 33.00 -29.24
N GLU A 637 5.49 33.20 -30.56
CA GLU A 637 5.06 34.45 -31.16
C GLU A 637 3.57 34.74 -30.93
N TYR A 638 2.69 33.76 -31.15
CA TYR A 638 1.24 33.90 -31.06
C TYR A 638 0.77 34.28 -29.65
N TYR A 639 1.41 33.73 -28.61
CA TYR A 639 1.09 34.05 -27.21
C TYR A 639 1.97 35.16 -26.62
N GLU A 640 2.78 35.84 -27.45
CA GLU A 640 3.67 36.94 -27.04
C GLU A 640 4.57 36.59 -25.84
N MET A 641 5.15 35.38 -25.85
CA MET A 641 5.94 34.86 -24.73
C MET A 641 7.23 35.68 -24.54
N LYS A 642 7.51 36.08 -23.29
CA LYS A 642 8.68 36.89 -22.94
C LYS A 642 9.82 36.05 -22.35
N SER A 643 9.51 34.85 -21.89
CA SER A 643 10.44 33.98 -21.19
C SER A 643 10.08 32.50 -21.32
N ILE A 644 11.02 31.61 -21.02
CA ILE A 644 10.77 30.17 -20.92
C ILE A 644 9.70 29.86 -19.86
N ARG A 645 9.58 30.69 -18.81
CA ARG A 645 8.49 30.60 -17.82
C ARG A 645 7.10 30.72 -18.46
N ASP A 646 6.92 31.59 -19.44
CA ASP A 646 5.65 31.74 -20.14
C ASP A 646 5.32 30.48 -20.97
N LEU A 647 6.35 29.90 -21.61
CA LEU A 647 6.23 28.62 -22.31
C LEU A 647 5.86 27.47 -21.37
N LEU A 648 6.46 27.41 -20.18
CA LEU A 648 6.13 26.42 -19.14
C LEU A 648 4.66 26.55 -18.70
N ILE A 649 4.22 27.78 -18.40
CA ILE A 649 2.84 28.04 -17.96
C ILE A 649 1.84 27.63 -19.05
N TRP A 650 2.09 28.01 -20.31
CA TRP A 650 1.26 27.61 -21.43
C TRP A 650 1.22 26.08 -21.57
N TYR A 651 2.38 25.43 -21.54
CA TYR A 651 2.50 23.98 -21.69
C TYR A 651 1.73 23.24 -20.59
N ASN A 652 1.98 23.57 -19.33
CA ASN A 652 1.37 22.89 -18.19
C ASN A 652 -0.16 23.14 -18.12
N ASN A 653 -0.64 24.30 -18.57
CA ASN A 653 -2.08 24.57 -18.69
C ASN A 653 -2.78 23.69 -19.76
N LEU A 654 -2.07 23.28 -20.82
CA LEU A 654 -2.61 22.35 -21.83
C LEU A 654 -2.93 20.98 -21.24
N ASP A 655 -2.30 20.58 -20.14
CA ASP A 655 -2.50 19.28 -19.52
C ASP A 655 -3.69 19.25 -18.55
N VAL A 656 -4.31 20.39 -18.22
CA VAL A 656 -5.50 20.44 -17.32
C VAL A 656 -6.81 20.82 -18.02
N VAL A 657 -6.79 21.68 -19.03
CA VAL A 657 -8.03 22.15 -19.70
C VAL A 657 -8.77 21.02 -20.45
N PRO A 658 -8.16 20.34 -21.44
CA PRO A 658 -8.80 19.21 -22.11
C PRO A 658 -9.03 18.03 -21.15
N PHE A 659 -8.29 17.94 -20.05
CA PHE A 659 -8.48 16.89 -19.05
C PHE A 659 -9.89 16.92 -18.44
N ILE A 660 -10.40 18.11 -18.09
CA ILE A 660 -11.76 18.28 -17.58
C ILE A 660 -12.79 17.71 -18.57
N LYS A 661 -12.64 18.06 -19.86
CA LYS A 661 -13.54 17.61 -20.92
C LYS A 661 -13.51 16.08 -21.06
N ALA A 662 -12.33 15.48 -21.02
CA ALA A 662 -12.15 14.04 -21.11
C ALA A 662 -12.75 13.29 -19.92
N ILE A 663 -12.56 13.78 -18.68
CA ILE A 663 -13.21 13.21 -17.49
C ILE A 663 -14.74 13.32 -17.59
N LYS A 664 -15.28 14.48 -18.01
CA LYS A 664 -16.73 14.66 -18.23
C LYS A 664 -17.25 13.60 -19.22
N ALA A 665 -16.59 13.40 -20.36
CA ALA A 665 -16.95 12.38 -21.35
C ALA A 665 -16.88 10.94 -20.78
N GLN A 666 -15.83 10.60 -20.02
CA GLN A 666 -15.70 9.29 -19.38
C GLN A 666 -16.82 9.02 -18.37
N ARG A 667 -17.23 10.03 -17.59
CA ARG A 667 -18.32 9.91 -16.61
C ARG A 667 -19.66 9.58 -17.27
N GLU A 668 -19.97 10.23 -18.38
CA GLU A 668 -21.22 9.97 -19.12
C GLU A 668 -21.34 8.50 -19.57
N LEU A 669 -20.22 7.79 -19.73
CA LEU A 669 -20.24 6.35 -19.98
C LEU A 669 -20.68 5.54 -18.75
N PHE A 670 -20.11 5.82 -17.57
CA PHE A 670 -20.47 5.10 -16.34
C PHE A 670 -21.89 5.40 -15.85
N LYS A 671 -22.40 6.60 -16.13
CA LYS A 671 -23.81 6.96 -15.87
C LYS A 671 -24.80 6.04 -16.61
N ARG A 672 -24.43 5.49 -17.78
CA ARG A 672 -25.26 4.50 -18.51
C ARG A 672 -25.48 3.20 -17.73
N PHE A 673 -24.58 2.91 -16.79
CA PHE A 673 -24.68 1.77 -15.88
C PHE A 673 -25.27 2.17 -14.51
N ASP A 674 -25.77 3.40 -14.36
CA ASP A 674 -26.27 3.94 -13.10
C ASP A 674 -25.19 3.98 -11.99
N LEU A 675 -23.94 4.27 -12.40
CA LEU A 675 -22.77 4.35 -11.53
C LEU A 675 -22.14 5.75 -11.58
N ASP A 676 -21.80 6.28 -10.41
CA ASP A 676 -21.00 7.48 -10.28
C ASP A 676 -19.51 7.11 -10.23
N MET A 677 -18.72 7.55 -11.21
CA MET A 677 -17.30 7.20 -11.32
C MET A 677 -16.50 7.57 -10.06
N PHE A 678 -16.85 8.64 -9.35
CA PHE A 678 -16.09 9.21 -8.23
C PHE A 678 -16.46 8.58 -6.89
N ALA A 679 -17.73 8.19 -6.75
CA ALA A 679 -18.28 7.65 -5.53
C ALA A 679 -18.37 6.11 -5.53
N ASP A 680 -18.59 5.48 -6.68
CA ASP A 680 -18.79 4.03 -6.76
C ASP A 680 -17.47 3.24 -6.77
N GLY A 681 -16.34 3.84 -7.14
CA GLY A 681 -15.06 3.14 -7.18
C GLY A 681 -13.88 4.11 -7.05
N VAL A 682 -12.71 3.54 -6.76
CA VAL A 682 -11.41 4.24 -6.89
C VAL A 682 -10.55 3.64 -8.01
N SER A 683 -11.14 2.69 -8.75
CA SER A 683 -10.49 2.00 -9.87
C SER A 683 -11.52 1.34 -10.78
N LEU A 684 -11.13 1.12 -12.03
CA LEU A 684 -11.92 0.45 -13.05
C LEU A 684 -12.38 -0.97 -12.63
N PRO A 685 -11.54 -1.84 -12.03
CA PRO A 685 -12.02 -3.14 -11.54
C PRO A 685 -13.17 -3.03 -10.54
N GLY A 686 -13.13 -2.03 -9.65
CA GLY A 686 -14.21 -1.80 -8.68
C GLY A 686 -15.53 -1.36 -9.33
N LEU A 687 -15.45 -0.51 -10.36
CA LEU A 687 -16.62 -0.13 -11.16
C LEU A 687 -17.14 -1.31 -12.01
N SER A 688 -16.23 -2.09 -12.60
CA SER A 688 -16.56 -3.21 -13.47
C SER A 688 -17.28 -4.34 -12.73
N GLU A 689 -16.85 -4.65 -11.51
CA GLU A 689 -17.54 -5.57 -10.60
C GLU A 689 -18.99 -5.14 -10.35
N LYS A 690 -19.24 -3.84 -10.14
CA LYS A 690 -20.59 -3.30 -9.97
C LYS A 690 -21.43 -3.46 -11.21
N VAL A 691 -20.89 -3.15 -12.40
CA VAL A 691 -21.60 -3.36 -13.68
C VAL A 691 -22.00 -4.82 -13.84
N MET A 692 -21.07 -5.76 -13.62
CA MET A 692 -21.31 -7.21 -13.73
C MET A 692 -22.47 -7.69 -12.86
N TYR A 693 -22.45 -7.35 -11.56
CA TYR A 693 -23.52 -7.75 -10.65
C TYR A 693 -24.83 -7.00 -10.90
N GLN A 694 -24.78 -5.73 -11.31
CA GLN A 694 -25.99 -4.98 -11.65
C GLN A 694 -26.70 -5.58 -12.86
N THR A 695 -25.96 -5.96 -13.91
CA THR A 695 -26.54 -6.68 -15.05
C THR A 695 -27.17 -7.99 -14.60
N CYS A 696 -26.55 -8.73 -13.67
CA CYS A 696 -27.15 -9.94 -13.10
C CYS A 696 -28.47 -9.65 -12.36
N PHE A 697 -28.48 -8.67 -11.43
CA PHE A 697 -29.67 -8.32 -10.64
C PHE A 697 -30.80 -7.68 -11.45
N ASN A 698 -30.49 -7.08 -12.61
CA ASN A 698 -31.51 -6.55 -13.51
C ASN A 698 -32.21 -7.65 -14.33
N ASN A 699 -31.64 -8.86 -14.40
CA ASN A 699 -32.16 -10.01 -15.13
C ASN A 699 -32.73 -11.11 -14.20
N LEU A 700 -33.19 -10.73 -13.01
CA LEU A 700 -33.83 -11.68 -12.09
C LEU A 700 -35.12 -12.26 -12.69
N GLN A 701 -35.33 -13.56 -12.50
CA GLN A 701 -36.58 -14.20 -12.90
C GLN A 701 -37.67 -13.92 -11.88
N TYR A 702 -38.89 -13.67 -12.36
CA TYR A 702 -40.05 -13.47 -11.51
C TYR A 702 -40.83 -14.78 -11.35
N PRO A 703 -41.44 -15.02 -10.17
CA PRO A 703 -42.35 -16.15 -9.99
C PRO A 703 -43.49 -16.11 -11.00
N ASP A 704 -43.97 -17.30 -11.41
CA ASP A 704 -45.15 -17.43 -12.27
C ASP A 704 -46.37 -16.76 -11.61
N LYS A 705 -47.15 -16.05 -12.43
CA LYS A 705 -48.36 -15.33 -12.04
C LYS A 705 -49.63 -16.02 -12.54
N LYS A 706 -49.58 -17.33 -12.76
CA LYS A 706 -50.75 -18.14 -13.11
C LYS A 706 -51.82 -18.05 -12.01
N PRO A 707 -53.06 -17.61 -12.34
CA PRO A 707 -54.15 -17.47 -11.37
C PRO A 707 -54.40 -18.76 -10.58
N ALA A 708 -54.78 -18.62 -9.30
CA ALA A 708 -55.24 -19.76 -8.49
C ALA A 708 -56.76 -19.98 -8.66
N ASN A 709 -57.25 -21.12 -8.17
CA ASN A 709 -58.68 -21.42 -8.13
C ASN A 709 -59.42 -20.39 -7.26
N ALA A 710 -60.61 -19.98 -7.70
CA ALA A 710 -61.42 -19.00 -6.98
C ALA A 710 -61.91 -19.56 -5.63
N PHE A 711 -61.87 -18.73 -4.59
CA PHE A 711 -62.42 -19.04 -3.26
C PHE A 711 -62.83 -17.75 -2.53
N GLN A 712 -63.62 -17.90 -1.47
CA GLN A 712 -64.03 -16.78 -0.59
C GLN A 712 -63.05 -16.62 0.57
N PHE A 713 -62.74 -15.37 0.93
CA PHE A 713 -61.85 -15.04 2.03
C PHE A 713 -62.38 -15.61 3.36
N PRO A 714 -61.54 -16.21 4.21
CA PRO A 714 -62.01 -16.91 5.40
C PRO A 714 -62.56 -15.94 6.46
N SER A 715 -63.87 -15.98 6.69
CA SER A 715 -64.56 -15.16 7.71
C SER A 715 -63.96 -15.31 9.10
N LYS A 716 -63.49 -16.52 9.46
CA LYS A 716 -62.83 -16.82 10.74
C LYS A 716 -61.61 -15.93 11.07
N ARG A 717 -60.95 -15.33 10.07
CA ARG A 717 -59.77 -14.46 10.28
C ARG A 717 -60.12 -13.03 10.67
N MET A 718 -61.37 -12.60 10.44
CA MET A 718 -61.80 -11.20 10.65
C MET A 718 -61.73 -10.75 12.11
N SER A 719 -62.14 -11.62 13.04
CA SER A 719 -62.08 -11.33 14.48
C SER A 719 -60.64 -11.03 14.92
N GLY A 720 -59.67 -11.80 14.43
CA GLY A 720 -58.25 -11.60 14.72
C GLY A 720 -57.72 -10.25 14.26
N TYR A 721 -58.09 -9.79 13.05
CA TYR A 721 -57.67 -8.47 12.55
C TYR A 721 -58.28 -7.32 13.36
N LYS A 722 -59.56 -7.44 13.74
CA LYS A 722 -60.25 -6.46 14.58
C LYS A 722 -59.59 -6.35 15.96
N SER A 723 -59.26 -7.47 16.59
CA SER A 723 -58.56 -7.49 17.89
C SER A 723 -57.14 -6.91 17.80
N GLN A 724 -56.39 -7.21 16.74
CA GLN A 724 -55.04 -6.65 16.52
C GLN A 724 -55.07 -5.12 16.44
N ASP A 725 -55.98 -4.56 15.66
CA ASP A 725 -56.06 -3.11 15.47
C ASP A 725 -56.59 -2.40 16.70
N ALA A 726 -57.57 -2.98 17.41
CA ALA A 726 -58.03 -2.46 18.69
C ALA A 726 -56.88 -2.40 19.71
N LYS A 727 -56.09 -3.48 19.84
CA LYS A 727 -54.93 -3.53 20.74
C LYS A 727 -53.87 -2.48 20.41
N ALA A 728 -53.66 -2.20 19.12
CA ALA A 728 -52.70 -1.22 18.64
C ALA A 728 -53.27 0.21 18.50
N LYS A 729 -54.53 0.45 18.95
CA LYS A 729 -55.25 1.74 18.80
C LYS A 729 -55.33 2.24 17.35
N ARG A 730 -55.54 1.33 16.39
CA ARG A 730 -55.69 1.62 14.96
C ARG A 730 -57.15 1.48 14.51
N LYS A 731 -57.57 2.27 13.51
CA LYS A 731 -58.93 2.20 12.93
C LYS A 731 -59.10 0.90 12.15
N PHE A 732 -60.24 0.24 12.34
CA PHE A 732 -60.65 -0.94 11.58
C PHE A 732 -61.89 -0.58 10.73
N GLY A 733 -61.86 -0.91 9.43
CA GLY A 733 -62.95 -0.58 8.50
C GLY A 733 -63.04 -1.51 7.31
N MET A 734 -62.54 -2.74 7.44
CA MET A 734 -62.50 -3.73 6.37
C MET A 734 -63.72 -4.68 6.44
N THR A 735 -64.31 -5.00 5.28
CA THR A 735 -65.43 -5.97 5.15
C THR A 735 -64.98 -7.24 4.42
N LEU A 736 -65.71 -8.34 4.61
CA LEU A 736 -65.44 -9.61 3.90
C LEU A 736 -65.58 -9.46 2.38
N GLU A 737 -66.61 -8.76 1.92
CA GLU A 737 -66.85 -8.47 0.51
C GLU A 737 -65.69 -7.71 -0.13
N HIS A 738 -65.11 -6.75 0.60
CA HIS A 738 -63.94 -6.02 0.13
C HIS A 738 -62.71 -6.94 0.03
N LEU A 739 -62.46 -7.81 1.02
CA LEU A 739 -61.36 -8.78 0.94
C LEU A 739 -61.54 -9.77 -0.24
N ASN A 740 -62.77 -10.18 -0.54
CA ASN A 740 -63.10 -11.00 -1.71
C ASN A 740 -62.83 -10.26 -3.02
N THR A 741 -63.19 -8.99 -3.09
CA THR A 741 -62.90 -8.11 -4.24
C THR A 741 -61.37 -8.00 -4.46
N LEU A 742 -60.59 -7.84 -3.38
CA LEU A 742 -59.13 -7.80 -3.47
C LEU A 742 -58.53 -9.15 -3.90
N LEU A 743 -59.07 -10.28 -3.44
CA LEU A 743 -58.67 -11.62 -3.89
C LEU A 743 -58.85 -11.77 -5.41
N GLN A 744 -60.01 -11.39 -5.93
CA GLN A 744 -60.31 -11.45 -7.36
C GLN A 744 -59.39 -10.51 -8.16
N LYS A 745 -59.22 -9.26 -7.72
CA LYS A 745 -58.28 -8.30 -8.34
C LYS A 745 -56.84 -8.80 -8.36
N GLN A 746 -56.43 -9.54 -7.33
CA GLN A 746 -55.10 -10.16 -7.24
C GLN A 746 -55.01 -11.55 -7.90
N LYS A 747 -56.04 -11.99 -8.62
CA LYS A 747 -56.10 -13.31 -9.27
C LYS A 747 -55.83 -14.47 -8.31
N TYR A 748 -56.24 -14.31 -7.05
CA TYR A 748 -56.04 -15.27 -5.96
C TYR A 748 -54.55 -15.57 -5.68
N LEU A 749 -53.67 -14.61 -5.94
CA LEU A 749 -52.24 -14.71 -5.67
C LEU A 749 -51.83 -13.87 -4.46
N CYS A 750 -50.81 -14.34 -3.75
CA CYS A 750 -50.15 -13.55 -2.72
C CYS A 750 -49.54 -12.29 -3.35
N GLY A 751 -49.92 -11.12 -2.85
CA GLY A 751 -49.39 -9.84 -3.32
C GLY A 751 -47.92 -9.59 -2.98
N LEU A 752 -47.26 -10.48 -2.24
CA LEU A 752 -45.86 -10.35 -1.80
C LEU A 752 -44.91 -11.35 -2.45
N CYS A 753 -45.33 -12.61 -2.64
CA CYS A 753 -44.50 -13.66 -3.24
C CYS A 753 -45.11 -14.30 -4.49
N TYR A 754 -46.33 -13.89 -4.89
CA TYR A 754 -47.09 -14.44 -6.02
C TYR A 754 -47.45 -15.93 -5.93
N CYS A 755 -47.26 -16.59 -4.79
CA CYS A 755 -47.75 -17.96 -4.62
C CYS A 755 -49.29 -18.00 -4.73
N GLN A 756 -49.80 -19.11 -5.25
CA GLN A 756 -51.23 -19.38 -5.30
C GLN A 756 -51.81 -19.45 -3.90
N LEU A 757 -52.95 -18.79 -3.68
CA LEU A 757 -53.66 -18.79 -2.42
C LEU A 757 -54.80 -19.80 -2.44
N THR A 758 -55.04 -20.35 -1.26
CA THR A 758 -56.23 -21.12 -0.88
C THR A 758 -56.87 -20.44 0.32
N ALA A 759 -58.08 -20.87 0.69
CA ALA A 759 -58.75 -20.39 1.90
C ALA A 759 -57.86 -20.51 3.16
N ASP A 760 -57.09 -21.59 3.32
CA ASP A 760 -56.26 -21.76 4.51
C ASP A 760 -55.01 -20.88 4.52
N THR A 761 -54.50 -20.51 3.35
CA THR A 761 -53.23 -19.80 3.20
C THR A 761 -53.39 -18.29 3.05
N ALA A 762 -54.57 -17.78 2.70
CA ALA A 762 -54.85 -16.37 2.49
C ALA A 762 -54.87 -15.55 3.80
N SER A 763 -54.36 -14.32 3.73
CA SER A 763 -54.33 -13.35 4.82
C SER A 763 -54.47 -11.92 4.26
N ALA A 764 -54.99 -10.99 5.08
CA ALA A 764 -54.93 -9.55 4.82
C ALA A 764 -53.68 -8.96 5.50
N ASP A 765 -52.82 -8.28 4.75
CA ASP A 765 -51.63 -7.60 5.24
C ASP A 765 -51.76 -6.09 5.03
N ARG A 766 -51.28 -5.29 5.99
CA ARG A 766 -51.39 -3.82 6.00
C ARG A 766 -50.28 -3.21 5.16
N ILE A 767 -50.62 -2.41 4.15
CA ILE A 767 -49.62 -1.70 3.33
C ILE A 767 -48.75 -0.78 4.21
N ASN A 768 -49.37 -0.04 5.13
CA ASN A 768 -48.72 0.75 6.17
C ASN A 768 -49.08 0.21 7.56
N ASN A 769 -48.09 -0.31 8.30
CA ASN A 769 -48.28 -0.89 9.64
C ASN A 769 -48.74 0.14 10.69
N LYS A 770 -48.59 1.45 10.44
CA LYS A 770 -49.09 2.49 11.34
C LYS A 770 -50.60 2.70 11.23
N LEU A 771 -51.20 2.29 10.11
CA LEU A 771 -52.64 2.34 9.87
C LEU A 771 -53.24 0.95 10.12
N GLY A 772 -54.53 0.90 10.48
CA GLY A 772 -55.22 -0.38 10.67
C GLY A 772 -55.72 -0.96 9.36
N HIS A 773 -56.53 -2.02 9.43
CA HIS A 773 -57.14 -2.64 8.26
C HIS A 773 -58.34 -1.78 7.80
N ILE A 774 -58.05 -0.86 6.88
CA ILE A 774 -59.01 0.07 6.26
C ILE A 774 -58.88 0.01 4.74
N ASP A 775 -59.87 0.55 4.03
CA ASP A 775 -59.84 0.69 2.58
C ASP A 775 -58.57 1.42 2.12
N GLY A 776 -58.00 0.97 1.00
CA GLY A 776 -56.75 1.46 0.43
C GLY A 776 -55.47 1.07 1.19
N ASN A 777 -55.54 0.44 2.37
CA ASN A 777 -54.38 0.06 3.17
C ASN A 777 -54.16 -1.47 3.28
N ILE A 778 -54.84 -2.29 2.48
CA ILE A 778 -54.72 -3.75 2.54
C ILE A 778 -54.18 -4.34 1.23
N LEU A 779 -53.30 -5.32 1.38
CA LEU A 779 -52.83 -6.23 0.33
C LEU A 779 -53.16 -7.67 0.76
N ILE A 780 -53.75 -8.47 -0.11
CA ILE A 780 -53.92 -9.90 0.18
C ILE A 780 -52.56 -10.59 0.06
N SER A 781 -52.14 -11.32 1.09
CA SER A 781 -50.88 -12.05 1.13
C SER A 781 -51.09 -13.47 1.64
N CYS A 782 -50.08 -14.34 1.53
CA CYS A 782 -50.10 -15.60 2.24
C CYS A 782 -49.72 -15.39 3.70
N VAL A 783 -50.21 -16.25 4.60
CA VAL A 783 -49.91 -16.19 6.04
C VAL A 783 -48.42 -16.12 6.32
N LYS A 784 -47.61 -16.93 5.60
CA LYS A 784 -46.14 -16.94 5.75
C LYS A 784 -45.54 -15.56 5.47
N CYS A 785 -45.94 -14.90 4.39
CA CYS A 785 -45.46 -13.56 4.03
C CYS A 785 -45.90 -12.49 5.04
N ASN A 786 -47.16 -12.52 5.46
CA ASN A 786 -47.68 -11.56 6.44
C ASN A 786 -46.87 -11.62 7.75
N SER A 787 -46.62 -12.83 8.26
CA SER A 787 -45.83 -13.03 9.47
C SER A 787 -44.36 -12.66 9.29
N ALA A 788 -43.77 -12.97 8.13
CA ALA A 788 -42.35 -12.74 7.87
C ALA A 788 -42.01 -11.27 7.57
N ARG A 789 -42.94 -10.49 7.00
CA ARG A 789 -42.68 -9.09 6.62
C ARG A 789 -42.39 -8.18 7.81
N LYS A 790 -43.01 -8.45 8.97
CA LYS A 790 -42.88 -7.61 10.19
C LYS A 790 -43.06 -6.13 9.82
N ASP A 791 -42.06 -5.28 10.09
CA ASP A 791 -42.05 -3.84 9.81
C ASP A 791 -41.38 -3.45 8.48
N MET A 792 -40.99 -4.42 7.66
CA MET A 792 -40.40 -4.13 6.35
C MET A 792 -41.41 -3.47 5.41
N SER A 793 -40.92 -2.53 4.59
CA SER A 793 -41.71 -1.96 3.52
C SER A 793 -42.12 -3.04 2.51
N LEU A 794 -43.30 -2.87 1.91
CA LEU A 794 -43.86 -3.80 0.93
C LEU A 794 -42.89 -4.02 -0.26
N GLY A 795 -42.29 -2.93 -0.77
CA GLY A 795 -41.28 -3.01 -1.83
C GLY A 795 -40.00 -3.74 -1.40
N GLY A 796 -39.49 -3.45 -0.19
CA GLY A 796 -38.30 -4.11 0.34
C GLY A 796 -38.52 -5.61 0.57
N PHE A 797 -39.69 -6.01 1.05
CA PHE A 797 -40.03 -7.41 1.27
C PHE A 797 -40.28 -8.17 -0.04
N ARG A 798 -40.95 -7.55 -1.03
CA ARG A 798 -41.07 -8.12 -2.38
C ARG A 798 -39.71 -8.36 -3.02
N TYR A 799 -38.80 -7.41 -2.92
CA TYR A 799 -37.45 -7.57 -3.46
C TYR A 799 -36.67 -8.66 -2.70
N LYS A 800 -36.81 -8.75 -1.37
CA LYS A 800 -36.24 -9.86 -0.58
C LYS A 800 -36.77 -11.22 -1.07
N ASN A 801 -38.08 -11.38 -1.23
CA ASN A 801 -38.68 -12.61 -1.75
C ASN A 801 -38.21 -12.93 -3.18
N LEU A 802 -38.03 -11.90 -4.03
CA LEU A 802 -37.52 -12.08 -5.38
C LEU A 802 -36.08 -12.62 -5.36
N LEU A 803 -35.23 -12.13 -4.45
CA LEU A 803 -33.88 -12.65 -4.26
C LEU A 803 -33.90 -14.09 -3.72
N GLU A 804 -34.78 -14.39 -2.77
CA GLU A 804 -34.95 -15.75 -2.25
C GLU A 804 -35.41 -16.72 -3.35
N PHE A 805 -36.33 -16.29 -4.22
CA PHE A 805 -36.79 -17.07 -5.38
C PHE A 805 -35.67 -17.35 -6.40
N ASN A 806 -34.67 -16.46 -6.51
CA ASN A 806 -33.52 -16.64 -7.39
C ASN A 806 -32.26 -17.10 -6.62
N SER A 807 -32.39 -17.57 -5.37
CA SER A 807 -31.24 -17.81 -4.50
C SER A 807 -30.26 -18.84 -5.08
N ASP A 808 -30.77 -19.87 -5.74
CA ASP A 808 -30.02 -20.90 -6.49
C ASP A 808 -29.31 -20.35 -7.74
N LYS A 809 -29.69 -19.17 -8.22
CA LYS A 809 -29.16 -18.51 -9.44
C LYS A 809 -28.21 -17.35 -9.13
N LEU A 810 -28.00 -17.06 -7.85
CA LEU A 810 -27.21 -15.93 -7.38
C LEU A 810 -25.97 -16.40 -6.63
N VAL A 811 -24.89 -15.62 -6.73
CA VAL A 811 -23.62 -15.92 -6.07
C VAL A 811 -23.67 -15.51 -4.60
N TYR A 812 -23.28 -16.42 -3.70
CA TYR A 812 -23.22 -16.16 -2.26
C TYR A 812 -21.81 -15.77 -1.81
N SER A 813 -21.71 -15.09 -0.66
CA SER A 813 -20.45 -15.00 0.08
C SER A 813 -20.28 -16.25 0.95
N ILE A 814 -19.06 -16.73 1.15
CA ILE A 814 -18.77 -17.84 2.08
C ILE A 814 -19.05 -17.36 3.50
N ASP A 815 -20.00 -17.99 4.17
CA ASP A 815 -20.39 -17.64 5.54
C ASP A 815 -19.47 -18.29 6.59
N ARG A 816 -19.67 -17.93 7.87
CA ARG A 816 -18.81 -18.37 8.97
C ARG A 816 -18.87 -19.89 9.20
N GLU A 817 -20.01 -20.52 8.98
CA GLU A 817 -20.18 -21.97 9.16
C GLU A 817 -19.28 -22.72 8.18
N GLU A 818 -19.23 -22.25 6.93
CA GLU A 818 -18.51 -22.86 5.82
C GLU A 818 -17.14 -22.21 5.53
N LYS A 819 -16.53 -21.58 6.54
CA LYS A 819 -15.27 -20.82 6.39
C LYS A 819 -14.11 -21.63 5.80
N ASP A 820 -14.09 -22.95 6.02
CA ASP A 820 -12.99 -23.82 5.57
C ASP A 820 -12.97 -23.99 4.04
N ILE A 821 -14.11 -23.77 3.37
CA ILE A 821 -14.19 -23.63 1.91
C ILE A 821 -13.23 -22.54 1.44
N TYR A 822 -13.15 -21.40 2.14
CA TYR A 822 -12.29 -20.29 1.73
C TYR A 822 -10.82 -20.70 1.72
N ALA A 823 -10.36 -21.44 2.74
CA ALA A 823 -8.98 -21.92 2.82
C ALA A 823 -8.65 -22.89 1.67
N LYS A 824 -9.53 -23.86 1.39
CA LYS A 824 -9.40 -24.82 0.27
C LYS A 824 -9.34 -24.11 -1.07
N MET A 825 -10.24 -23.16 -1.29
CA MET A 825 -10.31 -22.32 -2.50
C MET A 825 -9.01 -21.51 -2.65
N LYS A 826 -8.57 -20.81 -1.61
CA LYS A 826 -7.34 -20.00 -1.64
C LYS A 826 -6.09 -20.83 -1.92
N ALA A 827 -6.01 -22.07 -1.42
CA ALA A 827 -4.89 -22.97 -1.69
C ALA A 827 -4.83 -23.45 -3.16
N ASN A 828 -5.99 -23.55 -3.82
CA ASN A 828 -6.15 -24.10 -5.17
C ASN A 828 -6.31 -23.04 -6.27
N ILE A 829 -6.29 -21.75 -5.94
CA ILE A 829 -6.36 -20.69 -6.96
C ILE A 829 -5.10 -20.73 -7.83
N ALA A 830 -5.30 -20.90 -9.14
CA ALA A 830 -4.23 -20.96 -10.13
C ALA A 830 -4.67 -20.23 -11.39
N GLY A 831 -3.92 -19.20 -11.81
CA GLY A 831 -4.24 -18.38 -12.98
C GLY A 831 -4.06 -19.09 -14.31
N GLY A 832 -4.02 -18.31 -15.40
CA GLY A 832 -3.74 -18.80 -16.75
C GLY A 832 -2.31 -19.39 -16.88
N PRO A 833 -2.14 -20.56 -17.51
CA PRO A 833 -0.83 -21.13 -17.77
C PRO A 833 -0.10 -20.31 -18.85
N SER A 834 1.22 -20.16 -18.70
CA SER A 834 2.10 -19.69 -19.77
C SER A 834 3.29 -20.62 -19.89
N ILE A 835 3.38 -21.32 -21.02
CA ILE A 835 4.23 -22.49 -21.20
C ILE A 835 4.97 -22.35 -22.52
N ILE A 836 6.28 -22.59 -22.49
CA ILE A 836 7.09 -22.77 -23.69
C ILE A 836 7.18 -24.26 -23.98
N PHE A 837 6.81 -24.64 -25.20
CA PHE A 837 6.90 -26.02 -25.68
C PHE A 837 8.14 -26.19 -26.55
N ASN A 838 8.38 -25.25 -27.46
CA ASN A 838 9.54 -25.24 -28.36
C ASN A 838 10.08 -23.82 -28.52
N ARG A 839 11.40 -23.71 -28.68
CA ARG A 839 12.11 -22.42 -28.63
C ARG A 839 12.30 -21.76 -29.98
N TYR A 840 12.26 -22.52 -31.07
CA TYR A 840 12.55 -21.99 -32.40
C TYR A 840 11.80 -22.77 -33.48
N ALA A 841 11.13 -22.04 -34.35
CA ALA A 841 10.55 -22.55 -35.58
C ALA A 841 10.72 -21.49 -36.68
N LYS A 842 11.15 -21.93 -37.86
CA LYS A 842 11.30 -21.11 -39.06
C LYS A 842 10.98 -21.92 -40.31
N ARG A 843 10.22 -21.30 -41.20
CA ARG A 843 9.73 -21.86 -42.45
C ARG A 843 10.89 -22.34 -43.32
N ASN A 844 10.74 -23.52 -43.92
CA ASN A 844 11.69 -24.18 -44.81
C ASN A 844 13.07 -24.50 -44.21
N GLU A 845 13.33 -24.12 -42.95
CA GLU A 845 14.62 -24.30 -42.29
C GLU A 845 14.52 -25.32 -41.14
N THR A 846 13.58 -25.10 -40.23
CA THR A 846 13.41 -25.97 -39.06
C THR A 846 12.52 -27.17 -39.38
N LYS A 847 12.72 -28.26 -38.63
CA LYS A 847 11.84 -29.42 -38.65
C LYS A 847 10.95 -29.42 -37.42
N ILE A 848 9.68 -29.79 -37.60
CA ILE A 848 8.75 -30.04 -36.50
C ILE A 848 8.76 -31.52 -36.08
N ARG A 849 7.90 -31.89 -35.14
CA ARG A 849 7.70 -33.28 -34.69
C ARG A 849 7.58 -34.24 -35.88
N GLY A 850 8.23 -35.39 -35.80
CA GLY A 850 8.24 -36.38 -36.87
C GLY A 850 9.17 -36.05 -38.04
N GLY A 851 9.97 -34.98 -37.95
CA GLY A 851 11.01 -34.65 -38.92
C GLY A 851 10.51 -33.92 -40.17
N LYS A 852 9.23 -33.57 -40.24
CA LYS A 852 8.64 -32.78 -41.33
C LYS A 852 9.14 -31.33 -41.26
N VAL A 853 9.34 -30.70 -42.41
CA VAL A 853 9.82 -29.31 -42.50
C VAL A 853 8.69 -28.36 -42.09
N CYS A 854 9.00 -27.37 -41.26
CA CYS A 854 8.07 -26.29 -40.91
C CYS A 854 7.73 -25.47 -42.17
N LYS A 855 6.44 -25.25 -42.43
CA LYS A 855 5.96 -24.46 -43.56
C LYS A 855 5.20 -23.20 -43.14
N LYS A 856 4.57 -23.21 -41.96
CA LYS A 856 3.82 -22.06 -41.47
C LYS A 856 3.79 -22.00 -39.95
N ILE A 857 3.74 -20.79 -39.39
CA ILE A 857 3.55 -20.56 -37.96
C ILE A 857 2.32 -19.68 -37.77
N ILE A 858 1.36 -20.16 -36.97
CA ILE A 858 0.10 -19.46 -36.71
C ILE A 858 -0.11 -19.34 -35.20
N GLY A 859 -0.40 -18.14 -34.74
CA GLY A 859 -0.82 -17.85 -33.37
C GLY A 859 -2.32 -17.61 -33.32
N TYR A 860 -3.04 -18.38 -32.51
CA TYR A 860 -4.47 -18.22 -32.27
C TYR A 860 -4.73 -17.57 -30.90
N ASP A 861 -5.72 -16.69 -30.84
CA ASP A 861 -6.18 -16.02 -29.61
C ASP A 861 -7.65 -16.35 -29.33
N ALA A 862 -7.94 -16.87 -28.14
CA ALA A 862 -9.31 -17.09 -27.67
C ALA A 862 -9.97 -15.75 -27.34
N ASN A 863 -10.89 -15.29 -28.18
CA ASN A 863 -11.50 -13.98 -28.01
C ASN A 863 -12.24 -13.90 -26.65
N ALA A 864 -11.79 -12.98 -25.79
CA ALA A 864 -12.38 -12.70 -24.49
C ALA A 864 -12.55 -13.96 -23.61
N LEU A 865 -11.50 -14.77 -23.48
CA LEU A 865 -11.52 -16.08 -22.78
C LEU A 865 -12.17 -16.04 -21.40
N TYR A 866 -11.80 -15.08 -20.54
CA TYR A 866 -12.40 -14.99 -19.20
C TYR A 866 -13.85 -14.51 -19.21
N LEU A 867 -14.24 -13.70 -20.21
CA LEU A 867 -15.63 -13.29 -20.38
C LEU A 867 -16.50 -14.47 -20.86
N TRP A 868 -15.95 -15.30 -21.76
CA TRP A 868 -16.57 -16.58 -22.13
C TRP A 868 -16.75 -17.47 -20.91
N ALA A 869 -15.71 -17.65 -20.09
CA ALA A 869 -15.79 -18.45 -18.87
C ALA A 869 -16.87 -17.92 -17.90
N LEU A 870 -16.98 -16.60 -17.77
CA LEU A 870 -17.99 -15.95 -16.93
C LEU A 870 -19.44 -16.16 -17.46
N GLY A 871 -19.62 -16.21 -18.78
CA GLY A 871 -20.92 -16.47 -19.42
C GLY A 871 -21.38 -17.93 -19.39
N ASN A 872 -20.53 -18.85 -18.92
CA ASN A 872 -20.86 -20.26 -18.77
C ASN A 872 -21.49 -20.57 -17.40
N GLU A 873 -21.67 -21.85 -17.10
CA GLU A 873 -22.17 -22.30 -15.80
C GLU A 873 -21.17 -21.94 -14.69
N VAL A 874 -21.64 -21.18 -13.71
CA VAL A 874 -20.85 -20.73 -12.55
C VAL A 874 -21.48 -21.24 -11.25
N PRO A 875 -20.68 -21.40 -10.17
CA PRO A 875 -21.22 -21.76 -8.86
C PRO A 875 -22.13 -20.66 -8.30
N CYS A 876 -23.40 -21.01 -8.07
CA CYS A 876 -24.42 -20.19 -7.43
C CYS A 876 -25.03 -20.89 -6.21
N GLY A 877 -25.94 -20.22 -5.51
CA GLY A 877 -26.49 -20.70 -4.24
C GLY A 877 -25.48 -20.65 -3.09
N ARG A 878 -25.94 -21.03 -1.90
CA ARG A 878 -25.06 -21.22 -0.74
C ARG A 878 -24.16 -22.42 -0.99
N LEU A 879 -22.85 -22.23 -0.86
CA LEU A 879 -21.90 -23.34 -0.89
C LEU A 879 -21.95 -24.11 0.42
N THR A 880 -21.97 -25.43 0.34
CA THR A 880 -21.94 -26.31 1.51
C THR A 880 -20.95 -27.44 1.30
N THR A 881 -20.18 -27.77 2.34
CA THR A 881 -19.26 -28.90 2.29
C THR A 881 -20.00 -30.19 2.63
N VAL A 882 -19.87 -31.21 1.80
CA VAL A 882 -20.36 -32.57 2.08
C VAL A 882 -19.21 -33.57 1.95
N GLU A 883 -19.30 -34.68 2.69
CA GLU A 883 -18.36 -35.79 2.52
C GLU A 883 -18.51 -36.40 1.12
N ALA A 884 -17.39 -36.81 0.52
CA ALA A 884 -17.44 -37.55 -0.73
C ALA A 884 -18.00 -38.95 -0.45
N TYR A 885 -18.98 -39.37 -1.25
CA TYR A 885 -19.68 -40.64 -1.10
C TYR A 885 -19.48 -41.54 -2.32
N ASP A 886 -19.70 -42.84 -2.14
CA ASP A 886 -19.60 -43.83 -3.22
C ASP A 886 -20.62 -43.52 -4.32
N GLY A 887 -20.16 -43.39 -5.57
CA GLY A 887 -20.99 -43.00 -6.72
C GLY A 887 -21.03 -41.49 -7.00
N ILE A 888 -20.35 -40.64 -6.21
CA ILE A 888 -20.31 -39.19 -6.47
C ILE A 888 -19.76 -38.85 -7.86
N ILE A 889 -18.82 -39.64 -8.38
CA ILE A 889 -18.25 -39.47 -9.72
C ILE A 889 -19.31 -39.71 -10.80
N ASP A 890 -20.15 -40.71 -10.63
CA ASP A 890 -21.22 -41.03 -11.57
C ASP A 890 -22.33 -39.98 -11.51
N ASP A 891 -22.63 -39.47 -10.32
CA ASP A 891 -23.56 -38.36 -10.14
C ASP A 891 -23.04 -37.05 -10.77
N ILE A 892 -21.73 -36.79 -10.73
CA ILE A 892 -21.10 -35.67 -11.45
C ILE A 892 -21.21 -35.88 -12.96
N LYS A 893 -20.90 -37.09 -13.46
CA LYS A 893 -21.00 -37.41 -14.90
C LYS A 893 -22.44 -37.26 -15.42
N ALA A 894 -23.42 -37.63 -14.60
CA ALA A 894 -24.85 -37.57 -14.89
C ALA A 894 -25.51 -36.21 -14.57
N ASP A 895 -24.71 -35.18 -14.23
CA ASP A 895 -25.20 -33.82 -13.91
C ASP A 895 -26.20 -33.74 -12.75
N LYS A 896 -26.19 -34.73 -11.84
CA LYS A 896 -27.03 -34.72 -10.63
C LYS A 896 -26.46 -33.85 -9.51
N VAL A 897 -25.14 -33.67 -9.48
CA VAL A 897 -24.44 -32.80 -8.52
C VAL A 897 -23.47 -31.87 -9.23
N PHE A 898 -23.33 -30.66 -8.70
CA PHE A 898 -22.51 -29.60 -9.27
C PHE A 898 -21.71 -28.88 -8.18
N GLY A 899 -20.48 -28.49 -8.48
CA GLY A 899 -19.61 -27.86 -7.50
C GLY A 899 -18.14 -28.18 -7.70
N PHE A 900 -17.43 -28.48 -6.62
CA PHE A 900 -16.00 -28.75 -6.65
C PHE A 900 -15.69 -30.04 -5.88
N LEU A 901 -14.93 -30.95 -6.51
CA LEU A 901 -14.46 -32.17 -5.87
C LEU A 901 -13.00 -31.98 -5.43
N GLU A 902 -12.70 -32.28 -4.18
CA GLU A 902 -11.33 -32.42 -3.70
C GLU A 902 -10.91 -33.88 -3.86
N CYS A 903 -9.93 -34.14 -4.73
CA CYS A 903 -9.51 -35.49 -5.07
C CYS A 903 -8.01 -35.58 -5.38
N ASP A 904 -7.52 -36.82 -5.39
CA ASP A 904 -6.28 -37.21 -6.06
C ASP A 904 -6.64 -37.68 -7.48
N ILE A 905 -5.94 -37.15 -8.48
CA ILE A 905 -6.14 -37.47 -9.90
C ILE A 905 -4.81 -37.75 -10.57
N SER A 906 -4.77 -38.73 -11.45
CA SER A 906 -3.58 -39.11 -12.22
C SER A 906 -3.90 -39.38 -13.70
N THR A 907 -2.89 -39.17 -14.53
CA THR A 907 -2.85 -39.61 -15.92
C THR A 907 -2.32 -41.04 -15.94
N PRO A 908 -3.09 -42.02 -16.45
CA PRO A 908 -2.64 -43.40 -16.60
C PRO A 908 -1.36 -43.51 -17.46
N GLU A 909 -0.54 -44.53 -17.20
CA GLU A 909 0.77 -44.69 -17.85
C GLU A 909 0.65 -44.74 -19.39
N ASN A 910 -0.35 -45.47 -19.89
CA ASN A 910 -0.64 -45.58 -21.32
C ASN A 910 -1.06 -44.25 -21.98
N LEU A 911 -1.51 -43.27 -21.19
CA LEU A 911 -1.92 -41.94 -21.69
C LEU A 911 -0.86 -40.87 -21.50
N LYS A 912 0.23 -41.13 -20.77
CA LYS A 912 1.30 -40.12 -20.58
C LYS A 912 1.94 -39.68 -21.89
N GLN A 913 2.15 -40.60 -22.83
CA GLN A 913 2.65 -40.25 -24.16
C GLN A 913 1.63 -39.37 -24.93
N TYR A 914 0.34 -39.66 -24.81
CA TYR A 914 -0.72 -38.86 -25.41
C TYR A 914 -0.73 -37.43 -24.83
N PHE A 915 -0.61 -37.27 -23.51
CA PHE A 915 -0.56 -35.97 -22.84
C PHE A 915 0.84 -35.32 -22.79
N GLY A 916 1.81 -35.88 -23.52
CA GLY A 916 3.23 -35.55 -23.40
C GLY A 916 3.61 -34.13 -23.80
N GLU A 917 2.93 -33.55 -24.79
CA GLU A 917 3.19 -32.16 -25.20
C GLU A 917 2.55 -31.16 -24.24
N MET A 918 1.26 -31.32 -23.92
CA MET A 918 0.52 -30.42 -23.03
C MET A 918 -0.09 -31.19 -21.87
N THR A 919 0.66 -31.34 -20.79
CA THR A 919 0.13 -32.00 -19.59
C THR A 919 -1.12 -31.29 -19.06
N PRO A 920 -2.20 -32.03 -18.77
CA PRO A 920 -3.52 -31.41 -18.65
C PRO A 920 -3.84 -30.93 -17.23
N ILE A 921 -3.19 -31.47 -16.19
CA ILE A 921 -3.48 -31.12 -14.80
C ILE A 921 -2.63 -29.91 -14.38
N PHE A 922 -3.26 -28.73 -14.28
CA PHE A 922 -2.58 -27.50 -13.86
C PHE A 922 -2.61 -27.30 -12.34
N LYS A 923 -1.44 -27.23 -11.69
CA LYS A 923 -1.33 -26.99 -10.24
C LYS A 923 -0.21 -26.02 -9.87
N ASN A 924 -0.39 -25.34 -8.74
CA ASN A 924 0.68 -24.53 -8.14
C ASN A 924 1.50 -25.39 -7.19
N VAL A 925 2.80 -25.52 -7.45
CA VAL A 925 3.74 -26.25 -6.58
C VAL A 925 4.93 -25.37 -6.23
N LEU A 926 5.55 -25.60 -5.08
CA LEU A 926 6.83 -25.00 -4.75
C LEU A 926 7.91 -25.70 -5.58
N ILE A 927 8.56 -24.97 -6.47
CA ILE A 927 9.73 -25.47 -7.19
C ILE A 927 10.95 -25.04 -6.41
N ASP A 928 11.62 -26.01 -5.79
CA ASP A 928 12.89 -25.81 -5.10
C ASP A 928 14.04 -26.00 -6.09
N CYS A 929 14.59 -24.88 -6.56
CA CYS A 929 15.71 -24.89 -7.51
C CYS A 929 17.05 -25.32 -6.89
N THR A 930 17.09 -25.64 -5.59
CA THR A 930 18.25 -26.21 -4.88
C THR A 930 18.14 -27.72 -4.71
N ASN A 931 17.08 -28.34 -5.24
CA ASN A 931 16.89 -29.78 -5.21
C ASN A 931 17.00 -30.35 -6.63
N GLU A 932 18.08 -31.09 -6.90
CA GLU A 932 18.34 -31.73 -8.19
C GLU A 932 17.18 -32.61 -8.68
N SER A 933 16.51 -33.31 -7.76
CA SER A 933 15.39 -34.21 -8.11
C SER A 933 14.15 -33.47 -8.63
N VAL A 934 14.04 -32.17 -8.34
CA VAL A 934 12.88 -31.35 -8.72
C VAL A 934 13.07 -30.68 -10.08
N ILE A 935 14.27 -30.17 -10.37
CA ILE A 935 14.55 -29.41 -11.61
C ILE A 935 15.43 -30.16 -12.62
N GLY A 936 15.94 -31.34 -12.23
CA GLY A 936 16.87 -32.14 -13.01
C GLY A 936 18.31 -31.61 -12.93
N LYS A 937 19.26 -32.52 -13.15
CA LYS A 937 20.71 -32.26 -13.07
C LYS A 937 21.16 -31.02 -13.83
N HIS A 938 20.80 -30.91 -15.10
CA HIS A 938 21.23 -29.79 -15.94
C HIS A 938 20.81 -28.42 -15.37
N MET A 939 19.55 -28.29 -14.93
CA MET A 939 19.07 -27.01 -14.38
C MET A 939 19.66 -26.75 -12.99
N PHE A 940 19.91 -27.80 -12.22
CA PHE A 940 20.58 -27.71 -10.92
C PHE A 940 22.01 -27.20 -11.08
N ASP A 941 22.81 -27.82 -11.95
CA ASP A 941 24.18 -27.39 -12.25
C ASP A 941 24.21 -25.94 -12.77
N HIS A 942 23.27 -25.60 -13.67
CA HIS A 942 23.12 -24.22 -14.15
C HIS A 942 22.79 -23.23 -13.03
N ASN A 943 21.92 -23.61 -12.09
CA ASN A 943 21.59 -22.76 -10.95
C ASN A 943 22.79 -22.59 -10.03
N GLU A 944 23.49 -23.69 -9.70
CA GLU A 944 24.68 -23.70 -8.84
C GLU A 944 25.79 -22.79 -9.38
N ALA A 945 26.02 -22.81 -10.70
CA ALA A 945 27.00 -21.98 -11.38
C ALA A 945 26.75 -20.46 -11.24
N ARG A 946 25.52 -20.03 -10.97
CA ARG A 946 25.15 -18.61 -10.79
C ARG A 946 25.57 -18.02 -9.43
N LYS A 947 26.11 -18.83 -8.50
CA LYS A 947 26.61 -18.41 -7.18
C LYS A 947 25.61 -17.50 -6.43
N GLN A 948 25.94 -16.22 -6.21
CA GLN A 948 25.10 -15.26 -5.49
C GLN A 948 23.78 -14.94 -6.22
N SER A 949 23.69 -15.23 -7.51
CA SER A 949 22.50 -15.03 -8.37
C SER A 949 21.69 -16.32 -8.60
N ARG A 950 21.78 -17.30 -7.68
CA ARG A 950 20.96 -18.51 -7.68
C ARG A 950 19.47 -18.19 -7.60
N ALA A 951 18.68 -18.89 -8.41
CA ALA A 951 17.24 -18.91 -8.31
C ALA A 951 16.82 -19.51 -6.96
N LYS A 952 15.96 -18.79 -6.24
CA LYS A 952 15.40 -19.21 -4.94
C LYS A 952 14.12 -20.04 -5.14
N PRO A 953 13.78 -20.92 -4.17
CA PRO A 953 12.52 -21.65 -4.19
C PRO A 953 11.33 -20.71 -4.39
N ALA A 954 10.43 -21.06 -5.32
CA ALA A 954 9.27 -20.23 -5.64
C ALA A 954 8.07 -21.08 -6.03
N ARG A 955 6.86 -20.65 -5.64
CA ARG A 955 5.63 -21.28 -6.15
C ARG A 955 5.44 -20.95 -7.63
N LYS A 956 5.27 -21.98 -8.45
CA LYS A 956 5.06 -21.90 -9.89
C LYS A 956 3.81 -22.68 -10.28
N LEU A 957 3.10 -22.17 -11.29
CA LEU A 957 2.05 -22.92 -11.98
C LEU A 957 2.72 -23.84 -13.00
N ILE A 958 2.41 -25.12 -12.94
CA ILE A 958 2.94 -26.14 -13.86
C ILE A 958 1.79 -26.96 -14.45
N GLY A 959 2.02 -27.55 -15.62
CA GLY A 959 1.27 -28.73 -16.05
C GLY A 959 1.87 -29.98 -15.40
N SER A 960 1.03 -30.97 -15.11
CA SER A 960 1.39 -32.17 -14.35
C SER A 960 0.60 -33.37 -14.86
N TYR A 961 1.13 -34.58 -14.66
CA TYR A 961 0.40 -35.84 -14.87
C TYR A 961 -0.44 -36.24 -13.67
N PHE A 962 -0.28 -35.59 -12.52
CA PHE A 962 -1.01 -35.92 -11.30
C PHE A 962 -1.28 -34.68 -10.44
N GLY A 963 -2.32 -34.74 -9.63
CA GLY A 963 -2.65 -33.77 -8.59
C GLY A 963 -3.08 -34.50 -7.32
N GLU A 964 -2.58 -34.06 -6.18
CA GLU A 964 -2.96 -34.60 -4.87
C GLU A 964 -3.74 -33.54 -4.10
N LYS A 965 -4.85 -33.94 -3.47
CA LYS A 965 -5.78 -33.06 -2.75
C LYS A 965 -6.11 -31.79 -3.55
N ILE A 966 -6.26 -31.93 -4.86
CA ILE A 966 -6.55 -30.82 -5.75
C ILE A 966 -8.06 -30.59 -5.80
N LEU A 967 -8.47 -29.32 -5.81
CA LEU A 967 -9.88 -28.95 -5.90
C LEU A 967 -10.27 -28.70 -7.37
N ILE A 968 -11.06 -29.59 -7.94
CA ILE A 968 -11.43 -29.59 -9.37
C ILE A 968 -12.91 -29.25 -9.53
N TYR A 969 -13.19 -28.26 -10.37
CA TYR A 969 -14.53 -27.82 -10.72
C TYR A 969 -15.21 -28.84 -11.64
N THR A 970 -16.50 -29.12 -11.43
CA THR A 970 -17.19 -30.24 -12.12
C THR A 970 -17.06 -30.24 -13.65
N PRO A 971 -17.16 -29.11 -14.39
CA PRO A 971 -16.93 -29.12 -15.84
C PRO A 971 -15.53 -29.57 -16.26
N LEU A 972 -14.50 -29.13 -15.54
CA LEU A 972 -13.11 -29.55 -15.82
C LEU A 972 -12.92 -31.03 -15.47
N LEU A 973 -13.50 -31.49 -14.36
CA LEU A 973 -13.44 -32.89 -13.95
C LEU A 973 -14.11 -33.81 -14.98
N LYS A 974 -15.29 -33.44 -15.50
CA LYS A 974 -15.97 -34.20 -16.55
C LYS A 974 -15.09 -34.38 -17.79
N TRP A 975 -14.40 -33.32 -18.21
CA TRP A 975 -13.47 -33.39 -19.32
C TRP A 975 -12.26 -34.28 -19.04
N TYR A 976 -11.69 -34.21 -17.83
CA TYR A 976 -10.62 -35.12 -17.42
C TYR A 976 -11.06 -36.60 -17.49
N LEU A 977 -12.25 -36.91 -16.97
CA LEU A 977 -12.79 -38.26 -16.96
C LEU A 977 -13.13 -38.76 -18.37
N SER A 978 -13.66 -37.90 -19.26
CA SER A 978 -13.93 -38.28 -20.65
C SER A 978 -12.65 -38.55 -21.45
N HIS A 979 -11.51 -38.04 -20.97
CA HIS A 979 -10.20 -38.21 -21.56
C HIS A 979 -9.36 -39.30 -20.88
N GLY A 980 -9.98 -40.12 -20.02
CA GLY A 980 -9.36 -41.30 -19.42
C GLY A 980 -8.49 -41.02 -18.19
N MET A 981 -8.58 -39.84 -17.57
CA MET A 981 -7.91 -39.61 -16.28
C MET A 981 -8.60 -40.37 -15.15
N GLU A 982 -7.80 -40.81 -14.18
CA GLU A 982 -8.27 -41.65 -13.09
C GLU A 982 -8.24 -40.87 -11.77
N ILE A 983 -9.35 -40.95 -11.04
CA ILE A 983 -9.41 -40.47 -9.66
C ILE A 983 -9.03 -41.64 -8.76
N THR A 984 -7.94 -41.48 -8.02
CA THR A 984 -7.45 -42.53 -7.11
C THR A 984 -8.02 -42.38 -5.70
N LYS A 985 -8.43 -41.16 -5.32
CA LYS A 985 -8.99 -40.88 -4.00
C LYS A 985 -9.87 -39.64 -4.01
N THR A 986 -10.97 -39.67 -3.25
CA THR A 986 -11.85 -38.52 -3.00
C THR A 986 -11.82 -38.13 -1.52
N TYR A 987 -11.99 -36.83 -1.23
CA TYR A 987 -11.94 -36.31 0.15
C TYR A 987 -13.25 -35.63 0.54
N CYS A 988 -13.62 -34.55 -0.14
CA CYS A 988 -14.88 -33.87 0.08
C CYS A 988 -15.41 -33.24 -1.20
N PHE A 989 -16.69 -32.85 -1.17
CA PHE A 989 -17.35 -32.16 -2.26
C PHE A 989 -17.97 -30.86 -1.76
N ILE A 990 -17.68 -29.77 -2.47
CA ILE A 990 -18.25 -28.46 -2.19
C ILE A 990 -19.42 -28.28 -3.14
N LYS A 991 -20.63 -28.51 -2.63
CA LYS A 991 -21.87 -28.45 -3.42
C LYS A 991 -22.23 -27.01 -3.74
N ALA A 992 -22.68 -26.78 -4.97
CA ALA A 992 -23.20 -25.52 -5.48
C ALA A 992 -24.43 -25.76 -6.35
N SER A 993 -25.16 -24.68 -6.68
CA SER A 993 -26.16 -24.68 -7.76
C SER A 993 -25.48 -24.25 -9.07
N SER A 994 -25.87 -24.86 -10.20
CA SER A 994 -25.37 -24.47 -11.53
C SER A 994 -26.29 -23.43 -12.16
N HIS A 995 -25.73 -22.30 -12.60
CA HIS A 995 -26.48 -21.31 -13.38
C HIS A 995 -25.57 -20.43 -14.24
N LYS A 996 -26.06 -19.95 -15.39
CA LYS A 996 -25.37 -18.96 -16.25
C LYS A 996 -25.68 -17.53 -15.80
N ALA A 997 -25.39 -17.22 -14.53
CA ALA A 997 -25.81 -15.96 -13.88
C ALA A 997 -25.29 -14.68 -14.57
N PHE A 998 -24.17 -14.77 -15.28
CA PHE A 998 -23.51 -13.63 -15.93
C PHE A 998 -23.51 -13.69 -17.46
N ALA A 999 -24.25 -14.62 -18.08
CA ALA A 999 -24.42 -14.64 -19.55
C ALA A 999 -24.95 -13.31 -20.11
N PRO A 1000 -25.95 -12.63 -19.49
CA PRO A 1000 -26.40 -11.32 -19.96
C PRO A 1000 -25.30 -10.25 -19.92
N PHE A 1001 -24.35 -10.34 -18.97
CA PHE A 1001 -23.21 -9.42 -18.90
C PHE A 1001 -22.19 -9.70 -20.02
N MET A 1002 -21.88 -10.97 -20.29
CA MET A 1002 -21.05 -11.37 -21.43
C MET A 1002 -21.63 -10.86 -22.76
N GLU A 1003 -22.94 -11.03 -22.96
CA GLU A 1003 -23.64 -10.57 -24.16
C GLU A 1003 -23.61 -9.05 -24.29
N ALA A 1004 -23.90 -8.32 -23.20
CA ALA A 1004 -23.84 -6.85 -23.20
C ALA A 1004 -22.45 -6.32 -23.58
N VAL A 1005 -21.38 -6.92 -23.05
CA VAL A 1005 -20.00 -6.54 -23.43
C VAL A 1005 -19.72 -6.86 -24.89
N SER A 1006 -20.11 -8.04 -25.36
CA SER A 1006 -19.83 -8.47 -26.74
C SER A 1006 -20.61 -7.65 -27.77
N ASN A 1007 -21.87 -7.34 -27.49
CA ASN A 1007 -22.73 -6.52 -28.35
C ASN A 1007 -22.23 -5.08 -28.42
N ALA A 1008 -21.86 -4.47 -27.29
CA ALA A 1008 -21.27 -3.13 -27.29
C ALA A 1008 -19.98 -3.06 -28.12
N ARG A 1009 -19.16 -4.12 -28.11
CA ARG A 1009 -17.96 -4.21 -28.95
C ARG A 1009 -18.29 -4.34 -30.43
N ARG A 1010 -19.29 -5.14 -30.80
CA ARG A 1010 -19.77 -5.28 -32.18
C ARG A 1010 -20.34 -3.96 -32.70
N GLU A 1011 -21.14 -3.26 -31.90
CA GLU A 1011 -21.70 -1.96 -32.26
C GLU A 1011 -20.61 -0.92 -32.55
N GLY A 1012 -19.55 -0.87 -31.73
CA GLY A 1012 -18.44 0.07 -31.95
C GLY A 1012 -17.52 -0.29 -33.14
N ASP A 1013 -17.52 -1.55 -33.60
CA ASP A 1013 -16.84 -1.92 -34.85
C ASP A 1013 -17.60 -1.42 -36.09
N VAL A 1014 -18.93 -1.26 -35.98
CA VAL A 1014 -19.81 -0.78 -37.07
C VAL A 1014 -19.92 0.75 -37.05
N ASP A 1015 -20.19 1.32 -35.89
CA ASP A 1015 -20.39 2.75 -35.68
C ASP A 1015 -19.20 3.34 -34.93
N LYS A 1016 -18.36 4.10 -35.65
CA LYS A 1016 -17.19 4.77 -35.06
C LYS A 1016 -17.56 5.74 -33.94
N SER A 1017 -18.79 6.27 -33.90
CA SER A 1017 -19.26 7.11 -32.78
C SER A 1017 -19.42 6.31 -31.48
N LYS A 1018 -19.61 4.99 -31.58
CA LYS A 1018 -19.69 4.04 -30.46
C LYS A 1018 -18.38 3.34 -30.14
N ALA A 1019 -17.30 3.62 -30.87
CA ALA A 1019 -15.97 3.03 -30.62
C ALA A 1019 -15.50 3.23 -29.17
N MET A 1020 -15.81 4.39 -28.58
CA MET A 1020 -15.53 4.70 -27.17
C MET A 1020 -16.24 3.72 -26.20
N ILE A 1021 -17.51 3.40 -26.46
CA ILE A 1021 -18.31 2.49 -25.64
C ILE A 1021 -17.77 1.06 -25.78
N ALA A 1022 -17.40 0.65 -27.00
CA ALA A 1022 -16.80 -0.65 -27.27
C ALA A 1022 -15.49 -0.87 -26.50
N GLU A 1023 -14.57 0.10 -26.56
CA GLU A 1023 -13.33 0.00 -25.80
C GLU A 1023 -13.60 0.01 -24.30
N MET A 1024 -14.50 0.84 -23.78
CA MET A 1024 -14.85 0.81 -22.35
C MET A 1024 -15.44 -0.54 -21.92
N MET A 1025 -16.36 -1.10 -22.70
CA MET A 1025 -16.99 -2.38 -22.37
C MET A 1025 -16.01 -3.55 -22.42
N LYS A 1026 -15.04 -3.52 -23.33
CA LYS A 1026 -13.90 -4.44 -23.32
C LYS A 1026 -13.13 -4.36 -22.01
N LEU A 1027 -12.88 -3.15 -21.50
CA LEU A 1027 -12.18 -2.96 -20.23
C LEU A 1027 -12.99 -3.43 -19.03
N VAL A 1028 -14.30 -3.15 -19.04
CA VAL A 1028 -15.24 -3.62 -18.01
C VAL A 1028 -15.28 -5.16 -18.00
N GLY A 1029 -15.43 -5.79 -19.17
CA GLY A 1029 -15.44 -7.25 -19.31
C GLY A 1029 -14.17 -7.92 -18.78
N ASN A 1030 -12.99 -7.36 -19.08
CA ASN A 1030 -11.71 -7.92 -18.64
C ASN A 1030 -11.41 -7.69 -17.14
N SER A 1031 -11.98 -6.65 -16.54
CA SER A 1031 -11.64 -6.23 -15.17
C SER A 1031 -12.63 -6.71 -14.10
N ALA A 1032 -13.84 -7.13 -14.48
CA ALA A 1032 -14.93 -7.37 -13.53
C ALA A 1032 -14.65 -8.51 -12.52
N PHE A 1033 -14.18 -9.66 -13.01
CA PHE A 1033 -14.10 -10.87 -12.18
C PHE A 1033 -12.89 -10.92 -11.24
N GLY A 1034 -11.84 -10.13 -11.51
CA GLY A 1034 -10.60 -10.15 -10.72
C GLY A 1034 -10.82 -9.76 -9.25
N ARG A 1035 -11.88 -9.02 -8.96
CA ARG A 1035 -12.29 -8.62 -7.60
C ARG A 1035 -12.76 -9.79 -6.75
N SER A 1036 -13.41 -10.78 -7.36
CA SER A 1036 -13.95 -11.96 -6.67
C SER A 1036 -12.84 -12.80 -6.03
N GLY A 1037 -11.65 -12.84 -6.62
CA GLY A 1037 -10.49 -13.61 -6.16
C GLY A 1037 -9.39 -12.78 -5.50
N MET A 1038 -9.68 -11.52 -5.16
CA MET A 1038 -8.70 -10.60 -4.57
C MET A 1038 -8.27 -11.04 -3.16
N ASP A 1039 -6.96 -11.27 -2.98
CA ASP A 1039 -6.39 -11.66 -1.69
C ASP A 1039 -6.21 -10.46 -0.75
N ILE A 1040 -7.22 -10.23 0.10
CA ILE A 1040 -7.23 -9.10 1.03
C ILE A 1040 -6.15 -9.17 2.12
N SER A 1041 -5.52 -10.33 2.35
CA SER A 1041 -4.44 -10.45 3.34
C SER A 1041 -3.17 -9.73 2.92
N LYS A 1042 -3.00 -9.47 1.61
CA LYS A 1042 -1.87 -8.70 1.07
C LYS A 1042 -2.03 -7.19 1.23
N HIS A 1043 -3.24 -6.72 1.52
CA HIS A 1043 -3.49 -5.29 1.70
C HIS A 1043 -2.84 -4.77 2.98
N LYS A 1044 -2.20 -3.61 2.87
CA LYS A 1044 -1.64 -2.85 3.99
C LYS A 1044 -2.53 -1.66 4.32
N GLU A 1045 -2.35 -1.11 5.52
CA GLU A 1045 -2.85 0.20 5.91
C GLU A 1045 -1.68 1.16 5.96
N VAL A 1046 -1.82 2.33 5.33
CA VAL A 1046 -0.80 3.38 5.35
C VAL A 1046 -1.32 4.52 6.20
N LYS A 1047 -0.50 5.00 7.11
CA LYS A 1047 -0.79 6.13 8.01
C LYS A 1047 0.34 7.16 7.93
N TYR A 1048 0.03 8.40 8.25
CA TYR A 1048 0.99 9.49 8.31
C TYR A 1048 0.93 10.13 9.67
N GLU A 1049 2.08 10.35 10.29
CA GLU A 1049 2.19 10.91 11.63
C GLU A 1049 3.39 11.87 11.67
N SER A 1050 3.22 13.05 12.25
CA SER A 1050 4.29 14.04 12.46
C SER A 1050 4.74 14.16 13.92
N SER A 1051 3.96 13.63 14.86
CA SER A 1051 4.30 13.65 16.29
C SER A 1051 5.17 12.45 16.66
N ASP A 1052 6.35 12.68 17.25
CA ASP A 1052 7.24 11.63 17.78
C ASP A 1052 6.51 10.64 18.68
N LYS A 1053 5.63 11.15 19.55
CA LYS A 1053 4.80 10.32 20.44
C LYS A 1053 3.86 9.42 19.64
N ALA A 1054 3.22 9.95 18.60
CA ALA A 1054 2.31 9.18 17.76
C ALA A 1054 3.07 8.14 16.93
N ILE A 1055 4.21 8.52 16.33
CA ILE A 1055 5.12 7.65 15.58
C ILE A 1055 5.57 6.48 16.46
N LYS A 1056 6.12 6.76 17.65
CA LYS A 1056 6.55 5.73 18.60
C LYS A 1056 5.42 4.77 18.97
N ASN A 1057 4.21 5.28 19.25
CA ASN A 1057 3.05 4.44 19.53
C ASN A 1057 2.65 3.54 18.34
N LYS A 1058 2.87 3.94 17.08
CA LYS A 1058 2.61 3.08 15.91
C LYS A 1058 3.69 2.03 15.71
N ILE A 1059 4.96 2.40 15.89
CA ILE A 1059 6.10 1.46 15.76
C ILE A 1059 5.97 0.34 16.80
N GLU A 1060 5.60 0.69 18.04
CA GLU A 1060 5.35 -0.27 19.12
C GLU A 1060 4.08 -1.14 18.91
N HIS A 1061 3.26 -0.84 17.90
CA HIS A 1061 2.05 -1.60 17.63
C HIS A 1061 2.37 -2.87 16.85
N PHE A 1062 1.86 -4.03 17.29
CA PHE A 1062 2.17 -5.36 16.73
C PHE A 1062 1.82 -5.56 15.25
N THR A 1063 1.03 -4.66 14.65
CA THR A 1063 0.76 -4.68 13.21
C THR A 1063 1.71 -3.80 12.39
N PHE A 1064 2.70 -3.15 13.00
CA PHE A 1064 3.72 -2.39 12.29
C PHE A 1064 4.42 -3.27 11.24
N HIS A 1065 4.71 -2.69 10.08
CA HIS A 1065 5.37 -3.39 8.98
C HIS A 1065 6.60 -2.66 8.46
N GLY A 1066 6.57 -1.32 8.41
CA GLY A 1066 7.67 -0.50 7.94
C GLY A 1066 7.35 0.98 8.11
N LEU A 1067 8.39 1.80 8.05
CA LEU A 1067 8.33 3.25 8.14
C LEU A 1067 9.22 3.85 7.05
N GLU A 1068 8.78 4.96 6.49
CA GLU A 1068 9.56 5.81 5.59
C GLU A 1068 9.52 7.25 6.13
N GLU A 1069 10.68 7.82 6.38
CA GLU A 1069 10.80 9.21 6.83
C GLU A 1069 10.54 10.17 5.66
N LEU A 1070 9.76 11.21 5.94
CA LEU A 1070 9.53 12.36 5.06
C LEU A 1070 10.11 13.60 5.77
N ASN A 1071 10.03 14.79 5.15
CA ASN A 1071 10.66 15.99 5.72
C ASN A 1071 10.11 16.32 7.12
N ASP A 1072 8.79 16.53 7.24
CA ASP A 1072 8.12 16.91 8.50
C ASP A 1072 7.13 15.84 9.02
N ALA A 1073 7.19 14.61 8.48
CA ALA A 1073 6.27 13.53 8.82
C ALA A 1073 6.87 12.15 8.52
N CYS A 1074 6.22 11.07 8.97
CA CYS A 1074 6.59 9.70 8.59
C CYS A 1074 5.41 8.99 7.92
N GLU A 1075 5.68 8.28 6.82
CA GLU A 1075 4.76 7.27 6.28
C GLU A 1075 4.96 5.96 7.05
N ILE A 1076 3.88 5.48 7.68
CA ILE A 1076 3.88 4.25 8.48
C ILE A 1076 3.02 3.20 7.79
N THR A 1077 3.64 2.10 7.39
CA THR A 1077 2.95 0.94 6.82
C THR A 1077 2.60 -0.07 7.92
N MET A 1078 1.33 -0.43 7.99
CA MET A 1078 0.75 -1.37 8.95
C MET A 1078 0.13 -2.58 8.21
N LYS A 1079 0.21 -3.76 8.80
CA LYS A 1079 -0.57 -4.95 8.41
C LYS A 1079 -2.04 -4.76 8.81
N LYS A 1080 -2.97 -5.22 7.99
CA LYS A 1080 -4.40 -5.21 8.32
C LYS A 1080 -4.75 -6.27 9.35
N ARG A 1081 -5.18 -5.84 10.54
CA ARG A 1081 -5.57 -6.79 11.60
C ARG A 1081 -6.81 -7.59 11.26
N ARG A 1082 -7.88 -6.95 10.74
CA ARG A 1082 -9.15 -7.63 10.45
C ARG A 1082 -9.32 -7.79 8.94
N LEU A 1083 -9.50 -9.02 8.49
CA LEU A 1083 -9.75 -9.37 7.10
C LEU A 1083 -11.21 -9.76 6.95
N ASN A 1084 -11.99 -8.95 6.24
CA ASN A 1084 -13.39 -9.23 5.98
C ASN A 1084 -13.54 -10.00 4.66
N ASN A 1085 -13.50 -11.34 4.74
CA ASN A 1085 -13.59 -12.25 3.60
C ASN A 1085 -15.04 -12.35 3.13
N LYS A 1086 -15.48 -11.36 2.34
CA LYS A 1086 -16.82 -11.34 1.71
C LYS A 1086 -16.81 -11.68 0.22
N ASN A 1087 -15.65 -11.60 -0.43
CA ASN A 1087 -15.56 -11.78 -1.87
C ASN A 1087 -15.81 -13.25 -2.26
N PRO A 1088 -16.54 -13.52 -3.36
CA PRO A 1088 -16.89 -14.87 -3.78
C PRO A 1088 -15.72 -15.53 -4.53
N ILE A 1089 -14.69 -15.97 -3.79
CA ILE A 1089 -13.45 -16.56 -4.36
C ILE A 1089 -13.70 -17.77 -5.28
N HIS A 1090 -14.75 -18.54 -5.01
CA HIS A 1090 -15.16 -19.69 -5.82
C HIS A 1090 -15.51 -19.31 -7.26
N LEU A 1091 -16.04 -18.09 -7.49
CA LEU A 1091 -16.31 -17.58 -8.83
C LEU A 1091 -15.01 -17.44 -9.63
N SER A 1092 -13.94 -16.89 -9.03
CA SER A 1092 -12.65 -16.77 -9.71
C SER A 1092 -12.01 -18.11 -10.03
N ILE A 1093 -12.13 -19.10 -9.14
CA ILE A 1093 -11.58 -20.44 -9.37
C ILE A 1093 -12.33 -21.14 -10.51
N ALA A 1094 -13.66 -21.08 -10.52
CA ALA A 1094 -14.47 -21.59 -11.62
C ALA A 1094 -14.06 -20.95 -12.95
N ILE A 1095 -13.92 -19.62 -13.01
CA ILE A 1095 -13.49 -18.89 -14.21
C ILE A 1095 -12.11 -19.34 -14.69
N TYR A 1096 -11.12 -19.46 -13.81
CA TYR A 1096 -9.79 -19.91 -14.20
C TYR A 1096 -9.77 -21.37 -14.68
N GLN A 1097 -10.57 -22.25 -14.07
CA GLN A 1097 -10.66 -23.65 -14.51
C GLN A 1097 -11.41 -23.79 -15.83
N LEU A 1098 -12.48 -23.01 -16.04
CA LEU A 1098 -13.18 -22.91 -17.33
C LEU A 1098 -12.25 -22.37 -18.43
N ALA A 1099 -11.47 -21.33 -18.15
CA ALA A 1099 -10.49 -20.83 -19.11
C ALA A 1099 -9.46 -21.91 -19.51
N LYS A 1100 -8.97 -22.71 -18.55
CA LYS A 1100 -8.03 -23.81 -18.82
C LYS A 1100 -8.65 -24.93 -19.64
N ILE A 1101 -9.87 -25.38 -19.32
CA ILE A 1101 -10.55 -26.40 -20.14
C ILE A 1101 -10.74 -25.90 -21.57
N ARG A 1102 -11.04 -24.63 -21.81
CA ARG A 1102 -11.17 -24.13 -23.20
C ARG A 1102 -9.88 -24.22 -23.99
N MET A 1103 -8.74 -23.95 -23.36
CA MET A 1103 -7.43 -24.11 -23.99
C MET A 1103 -7.06 -25.59 -24.19
N LEU A 1104 -7.41 -26.45 -23.23
CA LEU A 1104 -7.24 -27.91 -23.37
C LEU A 1104 -8.10 -28.47 -24.50
N GLN A 1105 -9.36 -28.05 -24.59
CA GLN A 1105 -10.29 -28.37 -25.65
C GLN A 1105 -9.75 -27.92 -27.01
N PHE A 1106 -9.20 -26.71 -27.11
CA PHE A 1106 -8.62 -26.26 -28.37
C PHE A 1106 -7.43 -27.13 -28.80
N TYR A 1107 -6.57 -27.50 -27.86
CA TYR A 1107 -5.45 -28.37 -28.17
C TYR A 1107 -5.91 -29.80 -28.53
N TYR A 1108 -6.61 -30.49 -27.63
CA TYR A 1108 -6.93 -31.91 -27.76
C TYR A 1108 -8.15 -32.19 -28.65
N ASP A 1109 -9.22 -31.41 -28.48
CA ASP A 1109 -10.52 -31.67 -29.13
C ASP A 1109 -10.64 -30.96 -30.50
N CYS A 1110 -9.70 -30.08 -30.83
CA CYS A 1110 -9.63 -29.41 -32.13
C CYS A 1110 -8.32 -29.73 -32.86
N ILE A 1111 -7.18 -29.21 -32.40
CA ILE A 1111 -5.91 -29.35 -33.15
C ILE A 1111 -5.48 -30.84 -33.24
N ASP A 1112 -5.32 -31.52 -32.12
CA ASP A 1112 -4.89 -32.93 -32.11
C ASP A 1112 -5.93 -33.87 -32.71
N PHE A 1113 -7.22 -33.56 -32.56
CA PHE A 1113 -8.31 -34.31 -33.16
C PHE A 1113 -8.23 -34.27 -34.69
N TYR A 1114 -8.13 -33.09 -35.31
CA TYR A 1114 -8.19 -32.93 -36.76
C TYR A 1114 -6.86 -33.11 -37.50
N PHE A 1115 -5.72 -32.89 -36.84
CA PHE A 1115 -4.39 -32.93 -37.45
C PHE A 1115 -3.60 -34.16 -36.97
N ASP A 1116 -2.73 -34.69 -37.83
CA ASP A 1116 -1.73 -35.67 -37.39
C ASP A 1116 -0.65 -34.96 -36.56
N ARG A 1117 -0.19 -35.56 -35.47
CA ARG A 1117 0.83 -34.95 -34.60
C ARG A 1117 2.17 -34.73 -35.29
N SER A 1118 2.43 -35.39 -36.42
CA SER A 1118 3.61 -35.09 -37.26
C SER A 1118 3.45 -33.80 -38.06
N ASP A 1119 2.22 -33.28 -38.23
CA ASP A 1119 1.94 -32.11 -39.04
C ASP A 1119 1.83 -30.80 -38.25
N PHE A 1120 1.89 -30.86 -36.92
CA PHE A 1120 1.93 -29.68 -36.07
C PHE A 1120 2.83 -29.85 -34.86
N GLN A 1121 3.27 -28.72 -34.29
CA GLN A 1121 4.00 -28.68 -33.03
C GLN A 1121 3.76 -27.35 -32.33
N TYR A 1122 3.35 -27.41 -31.06
CA TYR A 1122 3.16 -26.21 -30.24
C TYR A 1122 4.51 -25.52 -29.99
N GLN A 1123 4.52 -24.19 -30.07
CA GLN A 1123 5.68 -23.36 -29.77
C GLN A 1123 5.54 -22.73 -28.39
N GLU A 1124 4.44 -21.99 -28.19
CA GLU A 1124 4.18 -21.21 -27.00
C GLU A 1124 2.69 -21.12 -26.70
N MET A 1125 2.36 -21.00 -25.42
CA MET A 1125 1.04 -20.61 -24.94
C MET A 1125 1.20 -19.53 -23.88
N ASP A 1126 0.43 -18.44 -23.99
CA ASP A 1126 0.23 -17.48 -22.91
C ASP A 1126 -1.26 -17.26 -22.66
N THR A 1127 -1.79 -17.93 -21.63
CA THR A 1127 -3.15 -17.78 -21.10
C THR A 1127 -4.27 -18.15 -22.08
N ASP A 1128 -4.52 -17.29 -23.07
CA ASP A 1128 -5.57 -17.36 -24.09
C ASP A 1128 -5.03 -17.49 -25.51
N SER A 1129 -3.70 -17.46 -25.67
CA SER A 1129 -3.01 -17.61 -26.95
C SER A 1129 -2.34 -18.98 -27.12
N ALA A 1130 -2.30 -19.47 -28.36
CA ALA A 1130 -1.67 -20.73 -28.76
C ALA A 1130 -0.92 -20.58 -30.07
N TYR A 1131 0.41 -20.70 -30.05
CA TYR A 1131 1.29 -20.60 -31.21
C TYR A 1131 1.72 -21.97 -31.68
N ILE A 1132 1.50 -22.25 -32.96
CA ILE A 1132 1.65 -23.58 -33.55
C ILE A 1132 2.45 -23.47 -34.84
N ALA A 1133 3.48 -24.32 -34.97
CA ALA A 1133 4.18 -24.54 -36.23
C ALA A 1133 3.54 -25.73 -36.97
N PHE A 1134 3.32 -25.58 -38.27
CA PHE A 1134 2.71 -26.57 -39.14
C PHE A 1134 3.66 -27.01 -40.25
N SER A 1135 3.54 -28.26 -40.69
CA SER A 1135 4.27 -28.82 -41.85
C SER A 1135 3.67 -28.41 -43.21
N CYS A 1136 2.59 -27.63 -43.20
CA CYS A 1136 1.78 -27.31 -44.38
C CYS A 1136 1.57 -25.81 -44.52
N GLU A 1137 1.47 -25.32 -45.76
CA GLU A 1137 1.24 -23.89 -46.03
C GLU A 1137 -0.20 -23.47 -45.71
N ASN A 1138 -1.20 -24.31 -46.02
CA ASN A 1138 -2.60 -24.10 -45.67
C ASN A 1138 -3.11 -25.23 -44.76
N PRO A 1139 -2.80 -25.23 -43.45
CA PRO A 1139 -3.06 -26.37 -42.57
C PRO A 1139 -4.50 -26.90 -42.62
N PHE A 1140 -5.50 -26.02 -42.54
CA PHE A 1140 -6.92 -26.42 -42.52
C PHE A 1140 -7.49 -26.86 -43.87
N GLN A 1141 -6.73 -26.73 -44.96
CA GLN A 1141 -7.11 -27.23 -46.29
C GLN A 1141 -6.37 -28.54 -46.58
N ASP A 1142 -5.07 -28.54 -46.34
CA ASP A 1142 -4.18 -29.59 -46.83
C ASP A 1142 -4.00 -30.73 -45.83
N CYS A 1143 -4.01 -30.41 -44.52
CA CYS A 1143 -3.46 -31.30 -43.48
C CYS A 1143 -4.48 -31.79 -42.44
N ILE A 1144 -5.76 -31.53 -42.69
CA ILE A 1144 -6.85 -32.21 -41.99
C ILE A 1144 -6.85 -33.69 -42.37
N LYS A 1145 -6.86 -34.57 -41.36
CA LYS A 1145 -6.98 -36.02 -41.52
C LYS A 1145 -8.09 -36.35 -42.53
N PRO A 1146 -7.82 -37.10 -43.62
CA PRO A 1146 -8.78 -37.29 -44.71
C PRO A 1146 -10.17 -37.74 -44.26
N LYS A 1147 -10.22 -38.69 -43.32
CA LYS A 1147 -11.47 -39.23 -42.74
C LYS A 1147 -12.29 -38.23 -41.92
N LEU A 1148 -11.70 -37.12 -41.48
CA LEU A 1148 -12.35 -36.10 -40.65
C LEU A 1148 -12.69 -34.82 -41.44
N ARG A 1149 -12.39 -34.74 -42.74
CA ARG A 1149 -12.63 -33.52 -43.53
C ARG A 1149 -14.11 -33.11 -43.58
N ALA A 1150 -15.02 -34.08 -43.69
CA ALA A 1150 -16.46 -33.80 -43.67
C ALA A 1150 -16.90 -33.27 -42.29
N HIS A 1151 -16.49 -33.97 -41.22
CA HIS A 1151 -16.74 -33.56 -39.84
C HIS A 1151 -16.17 -32.16 -39.54
N PHE A 1152 -14.94 -31.87 -39.99
CA PHE A 1152 -14.34 -30.55 -39.83
C PHE A 1152 -15.17 -29.47 -40.52
N LYS A 1153 -15.65 -29.69 -41.75
CA LYS A 1153 -16.48 -28.71 -42.46
C LYS A 1153 -17.78 -28.38 -41.72
N GLU A 1154 -18.39 -29.37 -41.07
CA GLU A 1154 -19.61 -29.21 -40.27
C GLU A 1154 -19.34 -28.47 -38.94
N HIS A 1155 -18.21 -28.77 -38.27
CA HIS A 1155 -17.91 -28.32 -36.92
C HIS A 1155 -16.86 -27.20 -36.81
N LYS A 1156 -16.26 -26.71 -37.91
CA LYS A 1156 -15.18 -25.70 -37.83
C LYS A 1156 -15.61 -24.42 -37.10
N TYR A 1157 -16.90 -24.06 -37.18
CA TYR A 1157 -17.43 -22.85 -36.58
C TYR A 1157 -17.72 -22.96 -35.07
N ASP A 1158 -17.56 -24.15 -34.48
CA ASP A 1158 -17.54 -24.33 -33.03
C ASP A 1158 -16.23 -23.79 -32.41
N TRP A 1159 -15.21 -23.62 -33.25
CA TRP A 1159 -13.85 -23.22 -32.87
C TRP A 1159 -13.46 -21.87 -33.45
N PHE A 1160 -13.78 -21.61 -34.71
CA PHE A 1160 -13.31 -20.45 -35.47
C PHE A 1160 -14.47 -19.55 -35.93
N PRO A 1161 -14.23 -18.24 -36.16
CA PRO A 1161 -15.23 -17.36 -36.75
C PRO A 1161 -15.75 -17.85 -38.09
N ARG A 1162 -17.05 -17.64 -38.35
CA ARG A 1162 -17.66 -17.95 -39.65
C ARG A 1162 -17.01 -17.12 -40.76
N ASP A 1163 -16.62 -17.77 -41.86
CA ASP A 1163 -15.83 -17.17 -42.95
C ASP A 1163 -16.59 -17.09 -44.29
N TYR A 1164 -17.83 -17.59 -44.37
CA TYR A 1164 -18.65 -17.55 -45.57
C TYR A 1164 -19.25 -16.16 -45.88
N ASN A 1165 -19.25 -15.25 -44.91
CA ASN A 1165 -19.74 -13.88 -45.06
C ASN A 1165 -18.94 -12.92 -44.15
N THR A 1166 -18.43 -11.83 -44.71
CA THR A 1166 -17.69 -10.78 -44.00
C THR A 1166 -18.43 -10.20 -42.78
N GLU A 1167 -19.74 -10.00 -42.84
CA GLU A 1167 -20.53 -9.49 -41.71
C GLU A 1167 -20.60 -10.49 -40.56
N VAL A 1168 -20.83 -11.76 -40.90
CA VAL A 1168 -20.87 -12.85 -39.92
C VAL A 1168 -19.48 -13.08 -39.31
N ALA A 1169 -18.42 -12.99 -40.13
CA ALA A 1169 -17.03 -13.05 -39.68
C ALA A 1169 -16.72 -11.94 -38.68
N LYS A 1170 -17.13 -10.69 -38.96
CA LYS A 1170 -16.98 -9.56 -38.04
C LYS A 1170 -17.72 -9.79 -36.72
N PHE A 1171 -18.95 -10.30 -36.78
CA PHE A 1171 -19.75 -10.64 -35.59
C PHE A 1171 -19.05 -11.69 -34.73
N ASP A 1172 -18.57 -12.77 -35.35
CA ASP A 1172 -17.96 -13.92 -34.67
C ASP A 1172 -16.56 -13.64 -34.13
N ARG A 1173 -15.79 -12.76 -34.78
CA ARG A 1173 -14.51 -12.25 -34.23
C ARG A 1173 -14.68 -11.58 -32.86
N ARG A 1174 -15.91 -11.18 -32.50
CA ARG A 1174 -16.28 -10.66 -31.18
C ARG A 1174 -17.07 -11.64 -30.32
N THR A 1175 -17.44 -12.82 -30.82
CA THR A 1175 -18.08 -13.89 -30.04
C THR A 1175 -17.08 -14.47 -29.03
N PRO A 1176 -17.37 -14.45 -27.72
CA PRO A 1176 -16.45 -14.95 -26.71
C PRO A 1176 -16.18 -16.45 -26.88
N GLY A 1177 -14.92 -16.87 -26.71
CA GLY A 1177 -14.48 -18.27 -26.71
C GLY A 1177 -14.12 -18.86 -28.08
N LEU A 1178 -14.39 -18.16 -29.18
CA LEU A 1178 -13.87 -18.53 -30.51
C LEU A 1178 -12.39 -18.13 -30.65
N PHE A 1179 -11.63 -18.93 -31.37
CA PHE A 1179 -10.22 -18.73 -31.67
C PHE A 1179 -10.07 -17.98 -33.00
N LYS A 1180 -9.34 -16.86 -32.97
CA LYS A 1180 -9.06 -16.06 -34.16
C LYS A 1180 -7.55 -15.98 -34.39
N ASP A 1181 -7.16 -15.77 -35.65
CA ASP A 1181 -5.77 -15.55 -36.00
C ASP A 1181 -5.26 -14.25 -35.38
N GLU A 1182 -4.25 -14.39 -34.53
CA GLU A 1182 -3.52 -13.30 -33.88
C GLU A 1182 -2.22 -12.99 -34.64
N TRP A 1183 -1.59 -14.04 -35.17
CA TRP A 1183 -0.37 -13.97 -35.96
C TRP A 1183 -0.37 -15.06 -37.03
N SER A 1184 0.15 -14.76 -38.21
CA SER A 1184 0.46 -15.74 -39.24
C SER A 1184 1.76 -15.31 -39.91
N GLY A 1185 2.78 -16.15 -39.83
CA GLY A 1185 4.11 -15.80 -40.31
C GLY A 1185 5.03 -16.99 -40.47
N ASP A 1186 6.32 -16.69 -40.62
CA ASP A 1186 7.30 -17.63 -41.15
C ASP A 1186 8.44 -17.91 -40.14
N GLY A 1187 8.62 -17.08 -39.11
CA GLY A 1187 9.58 -17.32 -38.03
C GLY A 1187 9.01 -17.02 -36.64
N MET A 1188 9.42 -17.81 -35.64
CA MET A 1188 9.14 -17.59 -34.23
C MET A 1188 10.30 -18.08 -33.36
N VAL A 1189 10.69 -17.25 -32.39
CA VAL A 1189 11.65 -17.60 -31.34
C VAL A 1189 11.02 -17.36 -29.97
N SER A 1190 11.04 -18.37 -29.11
CA SER A 1190 10.45 -18.35 -27.77
C SER A 1190 11.53 -18.67 -26.72
N LEU A 1191 12.00 -17.64 -26.01
CA LEU A 1191 13.12 -17.78 -25.08
C LEU A 1191 12.66 -18.26 -23.70
N SER A 1192 11.58 -17.67 -23.19
CA SER A 1192 10.95 -18.03 -21.92
C SER A 1192 9.50 -17.56 -21.90
N SER A 1193 8.74 -17.98 -20.88
CA SER A 1193 7.34 -17.54 -20.69
C SER A 1193 7.23 -16.01 -20.81
N LYS A 1194 6.36 -15.54 -21.72
CA LYS A 1194 6.11 -14.12 -22.03
C LYS A 1194 7.33 -13.37 -22.62
N ASN A 1195 8.28 -14.10 -23.21
CA ASN A 1195 9.44 -13.57 -23.92
C ASN A 1195 9.62 -14.33 -25.25
N TYR A 1196 9.00 -13.82 -26.32
CA TYR A 1196 9.02 -14.41 -27.65
C TYR A 1196 8.91 -13.34 -28.74
N ILE A 1197 9.33 -13.70 -29.95
CA ILE A 1197 9.20 -12.87 -31.15
C ILE A 1197 8.66 -13.71 -32.30
N CYS A 1198 7.75 -13.14 -33.08
CA CYS A 1198 7.25 -13.71 -34.33
C CYS A 1198 7.54 -12.72 -35.45
N TYR A 1199 7.95 -13.20 -36.62
CA TYR A 1199 8.37 -12.33 -37.72
C TYR A 1199 8.13 -12.93 -39.11
N LEU A 1200 8.04 -12.02 -40.10
CA LEU A 1200 8.12 -12.32 -41.52
C LEU A 1200 9.51 -11.89 -42.01
N PRO A 1201 10.30 -12.78 -42.61
CA PRO A 1201 11.64 -12.46 -43.13
C PRO A 1201 11.62 -11.77 -44.51
N ASP A 1202 10.46 -11.28 -44.97
CA ASP A 1202 10.29 -10.62 -46.27
C ASP A 1202 10.55 -9.09 -46.20
N GLU A 1203 10.43 -8.40 -47.36
CA GLU A 1203 10.62 -6.93 -47.47
C GLU A 1203 9.72 -6.11 -46.54
N SER A 1204 8.60 -6.68 -46.05
CA SER A 1204 7.69 -6.00 -45.13
C SER A 1204 8.18 -6.01 -43.67
N TYR A 1205 9.14 -6.90 -43.34
CA TYR A 1205 9.73 -7.13 -42.02
C TYR A 1205 8.74 -6.97 -40.86
N LYS A 1206 7.56 -7.57 -40.99
CA LYS A 1206 6.52 -7.48 -39.96
C LYS A 1206 6.97 -8.29 -38.74
N VAL A 1207 6.91 -7.67 -37.56
CA VAL A 1207 7.34 -8.30 -36.30
C VAL A 1207 6.26 -8.14 -35.22
N LYS A 1208 6.09 -9.18 -34.41
CA LYS A 1208 5.39 -9.13 -33.12
C LYS A 1208 6.34 -9.58 -32.03
N VAL A 1209 6.59 -8.72 -31.04
CA VAL A 1209 7.49 -9.01 -29.92
C VAL A 1209 6.74 -8.97 -28.59
N SER A 1210 7.03 -9.93 -27.72
CA SER A 1210 6.65 -9.98 -26.31
C SER A 1210 7.92 -10.17 -25.51
N ALA A 1211 8.22 -9.27 -24.59
CA ALA A 1211 9.44 -9.26 -23.79
C ALA A 1211 9.12 -8.70 -22.40
N LYS A 1212 8.69 -9.57 -21.49
CA LYS A 1212 8.27 -9.17 -20.15
C LYS A 1212 9.44 -8.62 -19.35
N GLY A 1213 9.29 -7.36 -18.91
CA GLY A 1213 10.27 -6.68 -18.08
C GLY A 1213 11.27 -5.84 -18.86
N ILE A 1214 11.18 -5.78 -20.19
CA ILE A 1214 11.98 -4.89 -21.05
C ILE A 1214 11.04 -3.86 -21.71
N GLN A 1215 11.49 -2.62 -21.83
CA GLN A 1215 10.75 -1.56 -22.52
C GLN A 1215 10.87 -1.70 -24.05
N GLN A 1216 9.72 -1.74 -24.75
CA GLN A 1216 9.63 -2.03 -26.19
C GLN A 1216 9.20 -0.82 -27.05
N GLY A 1217 8.66 0.25 -26.44
CA GLY A 1217 8.05 1.36 -27.19
C GLY A 1217 9.01 2.52 -27.48
N GLY A 1218 8.88 3.15 -28.65
CA GLY A 1218 9.63 4.36 -29.04
C GLY A 1218 11.08 4.09 -29.45
N GLY A 1219 11.36 2.94 -30.09
CA GLY A 1219 12.71 2.58 -30.53
C GLY A 1219 13.65 2.07 -29.43
N ARG A 1220 13.19 2.01 -28.17
CA ARG A 1220 13.97 1.52 -27.03
C ARG A 1220 14.28 0.04 -27.19
N ASN A 1221 15.53 -0.32 -26.90
CA ASN A 1221 16.03 -1.69 -26.96
C ASN A 1221 15.91 -2.35 -28.36
N ASN A 1222 15.74 -1.59 -29.44
CA ASN A 1222 15.65 -2.15 -30.81
C ASN A 1222 16.88 -2.98 -31.21
N GLY A 1223 18.06 -2.65 -30.67
CA GLY A 1223 19.28 -3.43 -30.91
C GLY A 1223 19.24 -4.86 -30.33
N VAL A 1224 18.34 -5.14 -29.38
CA VAL A 1224 18.17 -6.48 -28.78
C VAL A 1224 16.77 -7.07 -28.99
N LEU A 1225 15.76 -6.25 -29.26
CA LEU A 1225 14.36 -6.66 -29.52
C LEU A 1225 14.09 -6.82 -31.02
N ASN A 1226 14.92 -7.61 -31.69
CA ASN A 1226 14.79 -7.91 -33.12
C ASN A 1226 14.97 -9.41 -33.37
N PRO A 1227 14.50 -9.93 -34.53
CA PRO A 1227 14.63 -11.34 -34.89
C PRO A 1227 16.05 -11.88 -34.76
N ASP A 1228 17.05 -11.18 -35.31
CA ASP A 1228 18.45 -11.62 -35.31
C ASP A 1228 18.99 -11.80 -33.89
N GLY A 1229 18.68 -10.87 -32.98
CA GLY A 1229 19.05 -10.94 -31.58
C GLY A 1229 18.44 -12.18 -30.90
N PHE A 1230 17.13 -12.40 -31.09
CA PHE A 1230 16.46 -13.56 -30.51
C PHE A 1230 16.97 -14.88 -31.09
N GLU A 1231 17.18 -14.97 -32.41
CA GLU A 1231 17.77 -16.14 -33.07
C GLU A 1231 19.18 -16.43 -32.52
N THR A 1232 20.01 -15.39 -32.37
CA THR A 1232 21.38 -15.48 -31.83
C THR A 1232 21.39 -16.00 -30.38
N VAL A 1233 20.42 -15.62 -29.53
CA VAL A 1233 20.29 -16.20 -28.18
C VAL A 1233 20.09 -17.70 -28.23
N VAL A 1234 19.27 -18.21 -29.16
CA VAL A 1234 19.03 -19.66 -29.28
C VAL A 1234 20.22 -20.38 -29.91
N ARG A 1235 20.78 -19.82 -31.00
CA ARG A 1235 21.88 -20.42 -31.76
C ARG A 1235 23.18 -20.42 -30.96
N ASP A 1236 23.56 -19.27 -30.42
CA ASP A 1236 24.89 -19.03 -29.84
C ASP A 1236 24.88 -19.12 -28.30
N ARG A 1237 23.70 -19.33 -27.69
CA ARG A 1237 23.49 -19.48 -26.23
C ARG A 1237 24.00 -18.28 -25.41
N ILE A 1238 23.89 -17.08 -25.98
CA ILE A 1238 24.31 -15.83 -25.34
C ILE A 1238 23.18 -15.19 -24.52
N THR A 1239 23.53 -14.22 -23.67
CA THR A 1239 22.56 -13.38 -22.97
C THR A 1239 22.51 -12.00 -23.61
N LEU A 1240 21.32 -11.56 -24.05
CA LEU A 1240 21.08 -10.18 -24.44
C LEU A 1240 20.64 -9.34 -23.24
N GLN A 1241 21.14 -8.12 -23.15
CA GLN A 1241 20.79 -7.17 -22.09
C GLN A 1241 20.04 -5.98 -22.69
N GLY A 1242 18.89 -5.66 -22.11
CA GLY A 1242 18.12 -4.45 -22.41
C GLY A 1242 18.20 -3.46 -21.25
N THR A 1243 18.21 -2.16 -21.56
CA THR A 1243 18.19 -1.10 -20.56
C THR A 1243 16.78 -0.51 -20.46
N ASN A 1244 16.22 -0.50 -19.26
CA ASN A 1244 14.98 0.20 -18.96
C ASN A 1244 15.28 1.59 -18.42
N LYS A 1245 14.72 2.63 -19.04
CA LYS A 1245 14.84 4.02 -18.58
C LYS A 1245 13.49 4.54 -18.11
N GLY A 1246 13.44 5.25 -16.99
CA GLY A 1246 12.22 5.87 -16.50
C GLY A 1246 12.33 6.29 -15.05
N PHE A 1247 11.25 6.88 -14.53
CA PHE A 1247 11.23 7.42 -13.18
C PHE A 1247 11.33 6.31 -12.13
N ARG A 1248 12.18 6.54 -11.13
CA ARG A 1248 12.45 5.64 -10.02
C ARG A 1248 12.57 6.45 -8.74
N LEU A 1249 11.98 5.93 -7.67
CA LEU A 1249 12.25 6.41 -6.33
C LEU A 1249 13.56 5.80 -5.86
N SER A 1250 14.52 6.64 -5.44
CA SER A 1250 15.65 6.15 -4.65
C SER A 1250 15.10 5.66 -3.31
N LYS A 1251 15.32 4.38 -3.01
CA LYS A 1251 15.08 3.84 -1.68
C LYS A 1251 16.43 3.82 -0.99
N GLU A 1252 16.83 4.93 -0.42
CA GLU A 1252 17.87 4.90 0.61
C GLU A 1252 17.30 4.04 1.75
N THR A 1253 17.72 2.79 1.83
CA THR A 1253 17.64 2.06 3.09
C THR A 1253 18.64 2.68 4.02
N ASN A 1254 18.25 3.76 4.69
CA ASN A 1254 18.83 4.12 5.98
C ASN A 1254 18.39 3.01 6.93
N THR A 1255 19.27 2.00 7.03
CA THR A 1255 19.16 0.84 7.93
C THR A 1255 19.15 1.23 9.39
#